data_AF-A0A7V0P0H3-F1
#
_entry.id   AF-A0A7V0P0H3-F1
#
_cell.length_a   1.000
_cell.length_b   1.000
_cell.length_c   1.000
_cell.angle_alpha   90.00
_cell.angle_beta   90.00
_cell.angle_gamma   90.00
#
_symmetry.space_group_name_H-M   'P 1'
#
loop_
_entity.id
_entity.type
_entity.pdbx_description
1 polymer ?
#
loop_
_entity_poly.entity_id
_entity_poly.type
_entity_poly.pdbx_seq_one_letter_code
_entity_poly.pdbx_strand_id
1 'polypeptide(L)'
;DNSLTDQGDSNAAIPEEAYTNVTLLDLNDPQVGGLYYLDGPFVSTVETSNRASEPSPEFLYWREDDRFEEVMVYYHIDREQRYFQNELQTFNANNRQQICNVNGTPEDQSWYSPFSRIITYGYGGVDDGEDADVILHEYGHAVQDDINRYWSGGHTGAMGEGFGDYLAGSYSLTVNPNFQPDWVFNWDGHNEFWAGRILNAPYHYPENAGGEVHDSGQLWSAGLMDVWWDIPDRVAWDRIVLQHHFLIGDGALMEDAAEAILVTELELYAGLFREIIVENFAERGFVDPVNYYPTIVHEPLGDTEDTLQTEFEVFAEITSNLPLEASSLQLFWQADEDPFSAVALSPTGNPDEYSGIIPGPFNEQLISYYLCAADTLGMTSFLPEGAPTECFQFYVGRDLIPPQVIWTDSLGETIFITASFQVQAAVSDNIGIGSAELHWKIGMEDWQSVQMSAVSADTFAGTLTYSGQQFNQVVQYFVRAYDSSSQQNSADGLVQMFPIAASAQLDDFEGPLGPWIFTGEWGITTQSSFSGTHSIEDSPGTQYPPNSDTWAGWDQSWNLSDFTRAWLSFRERHLLEENSDWGRLEVSADNGPWETLFEITGAEDQWFLREIALDDYCAGSCDELRFRFRTITDETGSLFGWYIDDLAVTGEIIVPVEDDKIAHNLPDEYALGPIYPNPFNPQTNIRFALPEASDVSVTIYNTRGQVVGVLANDHYSAGWHQVTFKGGRLASGIYLCRLTANDFEAVQKIVLIK
;
A
#
# COMPACT_ATOMS: atom_id res chain seq x y z
N ASP A 1 5.35 13.53 -42.47
CA ASP A 1 4.02 13.02 -42.84
C ASP A 1 4.06 11.54 -42.53
N ASN A 2 3.21 11.05 -41.62
CA ASN A 2 3.30 9.67 -41.12
C ASN A 2 2.61 8.66 -42.06
N SER A 3 2.15 9.12 -43.22
CA SER A 3 1.59 8.26 -44.27
C SER A 3 2.62 7.84 -45.32
N LEU A 4 3.86 8.34 -45.22
CA LEU A 4 4.96 7.90 -46.08
C LEU A 4 5.37 6.47 -45.69
N THR A 5 5.76 5.69 -46.68
CA THR A 5 6.17 4.29 -46.57
C THR A 5 7.33 4.08 -47.52
N ASP A 6 8.22 3.13 -47.24
CA ASP A 6 9.40 2.83 -48.05
C ASP A 6 9.13 2.74 -49.59
N GLN A 7 8.16 1.97 -50.04
CA GLN A 7 7.90 1.73 -51.49
C GLN A 7 9.12 1.21 -52.29
N GLY A 8 10.07 0.51 -51.66
CA GLY A 8 11.25 -0.08 -52.28
C GLY A 8 12.17 0.96 -52.93
N ASP A 9 12.69 1.87 -52.11
CA ASP A 9 13.68 2.90 -52.47
C ASP A 9 13.19 3.90 -53.53
N SER A 10 11.88 3.90 -53.83
CA SER A 10 11.35 4.78 -54.86
C SER A 10 11.48 6.24 -54.43
N ASN A 11 12.08 7.07 -55.30
CA ASN A 11 12.08 8.53 -55.13
C ASN A 11 10.67 9.14 -54.97
N ALA A 12 9.61 8.46 -55.41
CA ALA A 12 8.23 8.92 -55.27
C ALA A 12 7.65 8.68 -53.86
N ALA A 13 8.32 7.89 -53.02
CA ALA A 13 7.93 7.62 -51.64
C ALA A 13 8.03 8.86 -50.76
N ILE A 14 9.00 9.73 -51.06
CA ILE A 14 9.32 10.93 -50.30
C ILE A 14 9.14 12.16 -51.22
N PRO A 15 8.45 13.23 -50.77
CA PRO A 15 8.28 14.41 -51.60
C PRO A 15 9.61 15.15 -51.82
N GLU A 16 9.80 15.76 -52.99
CA GLU A 16 11.06 16.44 -53.38
C GLU A 16 11.47 17.52 -52.36
N GLU A 17 10.51 18.20 -51.74
CA GLU A 17 10.75 19.20 -50.70
C GLU A 17 11.33 18.67 -49.38
N ALA A 18 11.32 17.36 -49.16
CA ALA A 18 11.95 16.75 -47.99
C ALA A 18 13.47 16.57 -48.15
N TYR A 19 14.00 16.62 -49.38
CA TYR A 19 15.43 16.56 -49.63
C TYR A 19 16.11 17.90 -49.34
N THR A 20 17.27 17.84 -48.70
CA THR A 20 18.08 19.02 -48.38
C THR A 20 19.51 18.83 -48.86
N ASN A 21 20.06 19.84 -49.53
CA ASN A 21 21.48 19.87 -49.85
C ASN A 21 22.29 20.22 -48.61
N VAL A 22 23.25 19.36 -48.27
CA VAL A 22 24.18 19.54 -47.15
C VAL A 22 25.60 19.82 -47.64
N THR A 23 26.45 20.35 -46.76
CA THR A 23 27.88 20.51 -47.06
C THR A 23 28.66 19.37 -46.44
N LEU A 24 29.34 18.59 -47.28
CA LEU A 24 30.26 17.54 -46.84
C LEU A 24 31.64 18.17 -46.55
N LEU A 25 32.13 17.99 -45.33
CA LEU A 25 33.38 18.59 -44.88
C LEU A 25 34.54 17.59 -44.99
N ASP A 26 35.73 18.13 -45.27
CA ASP A 26 37.02 17.42 -45.22
C ASP A 26 37.09 16.06 -45.95
N LEU A 27 36.42 15.95 -47.11
CA LEU A 27 36.57 14.83 -48.04
C LEU A 27 38.03 14.64 -48.46
N ASN A 28 38.37 13.44 -48.91
CA ASN A 28 39.70 13.11 -49.42
C ASN A 28 40.15 14.08 -50.53
N ASP A 29 41.46 14.32 -50.60
CA ASP A 29 42.08 15.10 -51.70
C ASP A 29 42.39 14.16 -52.87
N PRO A 30 41.62 14.16 -53.97
CA PRO A 30 41.92 13.33 -55.12
C PRO A 30 43.19 13.84 -55.79
N GLN A 31 44.23 13.01 -55.80
CA GLN A 31 45.40 13.23 -56.66
C GLN A 31 44.94 13.50 -58.11
N VAL A 32 45.73 14.25 -58.90
CA VAL A 32 45.35 14.70 -60.25
C VAL A 32 44.76 13.55 -61.10
N GLY A 33 43.47 13.63 -61.42
CA GLY A 33 42.73 12.63 -62.21
C GLY A 33 42.08 11.49 -61.39
N GLY A 34 42.09 11.59 -60.06
CA GLY A 34 41.39 10.69 -59.14
C GLY A 34 39.95 11.11 -58.84
N LEU A 35 39.25 10.28 -58.05
CA LEU A 35 37.87 10.51 -57.61
C LEU A 35 37.84 10.96 -56.15
N TYR A 36 36.88 11.81 -55.83
CA TYR A 36 36.45 12.02 -54.45
C TYR A 36 35.72 10.76 -53.98
N TYR A 37 35.88 10.46 -52.70
CA TYR A 37 35.16 9.43 -51.96
C TYR A 37 34.65 10.06 -50.66
N LEU A 38 33.64 9.43 -50.07
CA LEU A 38 33.19 9.74 -48.71
C LEU A 38 34.20 9.18 -47.71
N ASP A 39 35.32 9.89 -47.58
CA ASP A 39 36.49 9.54 -46.78
C ASP A 39 37.05 10.82 -46.15
N GLY A 40 36.81 11.00 -44.85
CA GLY A 40 37.21 12.17 -44.10
C GLY A 40 37.83 11.81 -42.75
N PRO A 41 38.26 12.78 -41.94
CA PRO A 41 39.00 12.52 -40.70
C PRO A 41 38.21 11.72 -39.64
N PHE A 42 36.88 11.86 -39.63
CA PHE A 42 36.01 11.25 -38.61
C PHE A 42 35.20 10.06 -39.11
N VAL A 43 34.97 9.95 -40.41
CA VAL A 43 34.15 8.89 -41.00
C VAL A 43 34.64 8.51 -42.40
N SER A 44 34.52 7.24 -42.75
CA SER A 44 34.81 6.73 -44.09
C SER A 44 33.92 5.54 -44.42
N THR A 45 33.45 5.46 -45.67
CA THR A 45 32.72 4.28 -46.15
C THR A 45 33.66 3.16 -46.62
N VAL A 46 33.25 1.90 -46.48
CA VAL A 46 34.08 0.74 -46.87
C VAL A 46 34.33 0.71 -48.39
N GLU A 47 35.50 0.21 -48.79
CA GLU A 47 35.86 -0.04 -50.19
C GLU A 47 35.07 -1.21 -50.79
N THR A 48 33.84 -0.93 -51.21
CA THR A 48 33.01 -1.85 -52.01
C THR A 48 33.13 -1.53 -53.51
N SER A 49 32.62 -2.42 -54.38
CA SER A 49 32.59 -2.15 -55.82
C SER A 49 31.63 -1.04 -56.23
N ASN A 50 30.69 -0.67 -55.35
CA ASN A 50 29.68 0.36 -55.58
C ASN A 50 29.92 1.63 -54.74
N ARG A 51 31.07 1.70 -54.04
CA ARG A 51 31.40 2.82 -53.16
C ARG A 51 31.17 4.16 -53.85
N ALA A 52 30.44 5.05 -53.18
CA ALA A 52 30.16 6.39 -53.67
C ALA A 52 31.46 7.10 -54.07
N SER A 53 31.53 7.51 -55.35
CA SER A 53 32.70 8.20 -55.88
C SER A 53 32.34 9.12 -57.03
N GLU A 54 32.88 10.34 -57.01
CA GLU A 54 32.54 11.39 -57.95
C GLU A 54 33.81 12.14 -58.43
N PRO A 55 33.85 12.65 -59.67
CA PRO A 55 34.98 13.44 -60.18
C PRO A 55 35.03 14.86 -59.61
N SER A 56 34.04 15.24 -58.80
CA SER A 56 33.90 16.51 -58.11
C SER A 56 33.45 16.24 -56.66
N PRO A 57 33.57 17.21 -55.73
CA PRO A 57 33.12 17.02 -54.36
C PRO A 57 31.58 17.06 -54.21
N GLU A 58 30.81 17.08 -55.30
CA GLU A 58 29.35 17.08 -55.30
C GLU A 58 28.82 15.64 -55.38
N PHE A 59 28.30 15.13 -54.26
CA PHE A 59 27.63 13.83 -54.15
C PHE A 59 26.12 14.04 -54.06
N LEU A 60 25.46 14.14 -55.21
CA LEU A 60 24.03 14.42 -55.31
C LEU A 60 23.30 13.19 -55.82
N TYR A 61 22.75 12.42 -54.89
CA TYR A 61 21.99 11.21 -55.15
C TYR A 61 20.55 11.38 -54.70
N TRP A 62 19.66 10.64 -55.37
CA TRP A 62 18.30 10.45 -54.91
C TRP A 62 18.20 9.12 -54.19
N ARG A 63 17.10 8.92 -53.45
CA ARG A 63 16.86 7.72 -52.63
C ARG A 63 17.00 6.40 -53.40
N GLU A 64 16.60 6.36 -54.68
CA GLU A 64 16.69 5.14 -55.50
C GLU A 64 18.13 4.70 -55.86
N ASP A 65 19.15 5.45 -55.43
CA ASP A 65 20.56 5.19 -55.69
C ASP A 65 21.26 4.86 -54.37
N ASP A 66 21.70 3.62 -54.20
CA ASP A 66 22.38 3.04 -53.02
C ASP A 66 23.58 3.86 -52.46
N ARG A 67 24.00 4.92 -53.17
CA ARG A 67 25.04 5.86 -52.73
C ARG A 67 24.46 7.03 -51.93
N PHE A 68 23.14 7.19 -51.88
CA PHE A 68 22.44 8.18 -51.07
C PHE A 68 22.65 7.89 -49.59
N GLU A 69 22.53 6.64 -49.17
CA GLU A 69 22.75 6.14 -47.81
C GLU A 69 24.19 6.38 -47.38
N GLU A 70 25.16 6.22 -48.30
CA GLU A 70 26.56 6.55 -48.01
C GLU A 70 26.74 8.03 -47.67
N VAL A 71 26.05 8.93 -48.38
CA VAL A 71 26.08 10.38 -48.11
C VAL A 71 25.43 10.70 -46.77
N MET A 72 24.30 10.08 -46.45
CA MET A 72 23.60 10.22 -45.17
C MET A 72 24.52 9.82 -44.01
N VAL A 73 25.06 8.60 -44.06
CA VAL A 73 25.96 8.05 -43.03
C VAL A 73 27.19 8.96 -42.82
N TYR A 74 27.83 9.40 -43.92
CA TYR A 74 28.98 10.30 -43.82
C TYR A 74 28.60 11.63 -43.16
N TYR A 75 27.52 12.26 -43.63
CA TYR A 75 27.11 13.59 -43.16
C TYR A 75 26.72 13.58 -41.68
N HIS A 76 25.86 12.65 -41.27
CA HIS A 76 25.33 12.63 -39.91
C HIS A 76 26.42 12.33 -38.88
N ILE A 77 27.29 11.34 -39.14
CA ILE A 77 28.41 11.00 -38.24
C ILE A 77 29.45 12.13 -38.20
N ASP A 78 29.84 12.71 -39.34
CA ASP A 78 30.82 13.82 -39.36
C ASP A 78 30.29 15.05 -38.62
N ARG A 79 29.01 15.38 -38.81
CA ARG A 79 28.36 16.49 -38.08
C ARG A 79 28.39 16.22 -36.58
N GLU A 80 28.00 15.03 -36.15
CA GLU A 80 27.89 14.70 -34.73
C GLU A 80 29.26 14.66 -34.06
N GLN A 81 30.27 14.07 -34.72
CA GLN A 81 31.62 14.08 -34.18
C GLN A 81 32.15 15.52 -34.06
N ARG A 82 31.82 16.43 -35.00
CA ARG A 82 32.19 17.85 -34.87
C ARG A 82 31.43 18.55 -33.73
N TYR A 83 30.19 18.15 -33.45
CA TYR A 83 29.46 18.65 -32.28
C TYR A 83 30.20 18.25 -30.99
N PHE A 84 30.64 17.00 -30.87
CA PHE A 84 31.43 16.53 -29.73
C PHE A 84 32.73 17.31 -29.56
N GLN A 85 33.46 17.55 -30.65
CA GLN A 85 34.75 18.26 -30.61
C GLN A 85 34.59 19.77 -30.33
N ASN A 86 33.66 20.44 -30.99
CA ASN A 86 33.61 21.91 -31.01
C ASN A 86 32.69 22.50 -29.94
N GLU A 87 31.51 21.90 -29.75
CA GLU A 87 30.47 22.43 -28.86
C GLU A 87 30.55 21.75 -27.49
N LEU A 88 30.61 20.41 -27.44
CA LEU A 88 30.73 19.67 -26.18
C LEU A 88 32.15 19.71 -25.61
N GLN A 89 33.15 20.00 -26.44
CA GLN A 89 34.58 20.03 -26.04
C GLN A 89 35.06 18.71 -25.43
N THR A 90 34.47 17.59 -25.85
CA THR A 90 34.80 16.24 -25.38
C THR A 90 35.70 15.55 -26.40
N PHE A 91 36.95 16.02 -26.49
CA PHE A 91 37.90 15.64 -27.56
C PHE A 91 38.29 14.16 -27.60
N ASN A 92 38.01 13.39 -26.55
CA ASN A 92 38.43 11.98 -26.43
C ASN A 92 37.28 11.00 -26.68
N ALA A 93 36.07 11.46 -27.01
CA ALA A 93 34.97 10.59 -27.40
C ALA A 93 35.10 10.23 -28.90
N ASN A 94 35.34 8.94 -29.18
CA ASN A 94 35.48 8.38 -30.53
C ASN A 94 36.35 9.19 -31.48
N ASN A 95 37.48 9.74 -30.99
CA ASN A 95 38.35 10.61 -31.78
C ASN A 95 39.27 9.81 -32.71
N ARG A 96 38.62 9.03 -33.58
CA ARG A 96 39.19 8.15 -34.60
C ARG A 96 38.25 8.17 -35.81
N GLN A 97 38.78 7.83 -36.98
CA GLN A 97 37.95 7.64 -38.17
C GLN A 97 37.07 6.40 -37.98
N GLN A 98 35.75 6.58 -38.00
CA GLN A 98 34.78 5.50 -37.94
C GLN A 98 34.54 4.93 -39.33
N ILE A 99 34.72 3.63 -39.49
CA ILE A 99 34.51 2.94 -40.76
C ILE A 99 33.09 2.41 -40.82
N CYS A 100 32.38 2.68 -41.90
CA CYS A 100 30.98 2.30 -42.11
C CYS A 100 30.81 1.44 -43.36
N ASN A 101 30.27 0.23 -43.18
CA ASN A 101 29.86 -0.66 -44.25
C ASN A 101 28.38 -0.45 -44.53
N VAL A 102 28.09 0.53 -45.38
CA VAL A 102 26.74 0.86 -45.83
C VAL A 102 26.27 -0.21 -46.82
N ASN A 103 25.00 -0.61 -46.75
CA ASN A 103 24.41 -1.69 -47.54
C ASN A 103 25.15 -3.03 -47.35
N GLY A 104 25.56 -3.30 -46.12
CA GLY A 104 26.43 -4.41 -45.76
C GLY A 104 25.71 -5.74 -45.55
N THR A 105 24.40 -5.71 -45.28
CA THR A 105 23.56 -6.89 -45.06
C THR A 105 22.17 -6.69 -45.67
N PRO A 106 21.54 -7.72 -46.26
CA PRO A 106 20.15 -7.65 -46.76
C PRO A 106 19.09 -7.70 -45.65
N GLU A 107 19.51 -7.75 -44.39
CA GLU A 107 18.62 -7.80 -43.24
C GLU A 107 18.25 -6.38 -42.82
N ASP A 108 17.04 -6.21 -42.31
CA ASP A 108 16.51 -5.00 -41.65
C ASP A 108 17.09 -4.92 -40.24
N GLN A 109 18.41 -4.71 -40.17
CA GLN A 109 19.22 -4.61 -38.96
C GLN A 109 20.56 -3.93 -39.23
N SER A 110 20.98 -3.13 -38.24
CA SER A 110 22.30 -2.53 -38.14
C SER A 110 23.04 -2.97 -36.89
N TRP A 111 24.36 -2.84 -36.90
CA TRP A 111 25.17 -3.03 -35.70
C TRP A 111 26.56 -2.38 -35.80
N TYR A 112 27.05 -1.91 -34.67
CA TYR A 112 28.48 -1.70 -34.42
C TYR A 112 29.17 -2.99 -33.96
N SER A 113 30.31 -3.32 -34.57
CA SER A 113 31.14 -4.45 -34.15
C SER A 113 32.36 -4.00 -33.33
N PRO A 114 32.46 -4.29 -32.02
CA PRO A 114 33.64 -3.91 -31.20
C PRO A 114 34.92 -4.67 -31.57
N PHE A 115 34.80 -5.75 -32.36
CA PHE A 115 35.96 -6.50 -32.86
C PHE A 115 36.56 -5.88 -34.13
N SER A 116 35.73 -5.61 -35.14
CA SER A 116 36.18 -5.03 -36.41
C SER A 116 36.25 -3.50 -36.37
N ARG A 117 35.53 -2.88 -35.42
CA ARG A 117 35.29 -1.44 -35.30
C ARG A 117 34.61 -0.83 -36.52
N ILE A 118 33.79 -1.64 -37.19
CA ILE A 118 33.00 -1.25 -38.34
C ILE A 118 31.54 -1.17 -37.89
N ILE A 119 30.85 -0.11 -38.29
CA ILE A 119 29.39 -0.04 -38.24
C ILE A 119 28.85 -0.60 -39.54
N THR A 120 27.90 -1.54 -39.48
CA THR A 120 27.26 -2.12 -40.66
C THR A 120 25.80 -1.72 -40.67
N TYR A 121 25.33 -1.23 -41.82
CA TYR A 121 23.94 -0.85 -42.04
C TYR A 121 23.24 -1.83 -42.99
N GLY A 122 22.01 -2.17 -42.65
CA GLY A 122 21.11 -2.99 -43.44
C GLY A 122 20.52 -2.27 -44.64
N TYR A 123 19.94 -3.06 -45.56
CA TYR A 123 19.10 -2.58 -46.67
C TYR A 123 17.79 -3.39 -46.76
N GLY A 124 17.29 -3.85 -45.61
CA GLY A 124 16.07 -4.63 -45.52
C GLY A 124 14.93 -3.74 -45.03
N GLY A 125 13.80 -3.72 -45.72
CA GLY A 125 12.69 -2.87 -45.29
C GLY A 125 12.89 -1.43 -45.73
N VAL A 126 12.92 -0.48 -44.79
CA VAL A 126 13.52 0.84 -45.02
C VAL A 126 15.04 0.63 -44.93
N ASP A 127 15.81 1.18 -45.85
CA ASP A 127 17.26 1.08 -45.74
C ASP A 127 17.74 1.84 -44.49
N ASP A 128 18.34 1.12 -43.53
CA ASP A 128 18.80 1.66 -42.25
C ASP A 128 19.71 2.90 -42.40
N GLY A 129 20.46 2.95 -43.50
CA GLY A 129 21.35 4.06 -43.85
C GLY A 129 20.63 5.33 -44.33
N GLU A 130 19.31 5.33 -44.42
CA GLU A 130 18.48 6.49 -44.74
C GLU A 130 17.96 7.22 -43.49
N ASP A 131 17.93 6.56 -42.33
CA ASP A 131 17.44 7.14 -41.09
C ASP A 131 18.61 7.65 -40.23
N ALA A 132 18.65 8.96 -40.01
CA ALA A 132 19.65 9.60 -39.16
C ALA A 132 19.66 9.03 -37.73
N ASP A 133 18.50 8.59 -37.23
CA ASP A 133 18.39 8.01 -35.90
C ASP A 133 19.11 6.66 -35.83
N VAL A 134 18.94 5.79 -36.83
CA VAL A 134 19.65 4.49 -36.90
C VAL A 134 21.15 4.72 -37.03
N ILE A 135 21.56 5.63 -37.92
CA ILE A 135 22.96 6.01 -38.12
C ILE A 135 23.61 6.45 -36.80
N LEU A 136 22.95 7.33 -36.05
CA LEU A 136 23.52 7.90 -34.83
C LEU A 136 23.42 6.97 -33.63
N HIS A 137 22.37 6.13 -33.55
CA HIS A 137 22.28 5.09 -32.54
C HIS A 137 23.49 4.14 -32.61
N GLU A 138 23.79 3.63 -33.81
CA GLU A 138 24.94 2.74 -34.02
C GLU A 138 26.28 3.45 -33.83
N TYR A 139 26.34 4.73 -34.18
CA TYR A 139 27.49 5.56 -33.85
C TYR A 139 27.67 5.71 -32.34
N GLY A 140 26.58 5.79 -31.58
CA GLY A 140 26.57 5.78 -30.11
C GLY A 140 27.29 4.57 -29.52
N HIS A 141 27.05 3.37 -30.07
CA HIS A 141 27.81 2.17 -29.67
C HIS A 141 29.30 2.26 -29.98
N ALA A 142 29.67 2.84 -31.12
CA ALA A 142 31.07 3.05 -31.47
C ALA A 142 31.77 4.01 -30.49
N VAL A 143 31.04 5.06 -30.06
CA VAL A 143 31.49 6.02 -29.04
C VAL A 143 31.67 5.35 -27.70
N GLN A 144 30.70 4.57 -27.27
CA GLN A 144 30.77 3.84 -26.01
C GLN A 144 31.90 2.81 -26.00
N ASP A 145 32.10 2.02 -27.05
CA ASP A 145 33.22 1.06 -27.11
C ASP A 145 34.60 1.75 -27.09
N ASP A 146 34.70 2.98 -27.62
CA ASP A 146 35.93 3.76 -27.55
C ASP A 146 36.25 4.25 -26.12
N ILE A 147 35.22 4.70 -25.39
CA ILE A 147 35.36 5.17 -24.00
C ILE A 147 35.47 3.97 -23.04
N ASN A 148 34.51 3.07 -23.10
CA ASN A 148 34.34 1.91 -22.23
C ASN A 148 34.19 0.60 -23.02
N ARG A 149 35.31 -0.07 -23.22
CA ARG A 149 35.34 -1.34 -23.91
C ARG A 149 34.62 -2.45 -23.13
N TYR A 150 33.94 -3.35 -23.84
CA TYR A 150 33.26 -4.56 -23.32
C TYR A 150 31.91 -4.33 -22.62
N TRP A 151 31.29 -3.18 -22.80
CA TRP A 151 29.89 -2.97 -22.40
C TRP A 151 28.97 -3.94 -23.14
N SER A 152 28.35 -4.87 -22.41
CA SER A 152 27.45 -5.86 -23.00
C SER A 152 26.54 -6.49 -21.94
N GLY A 153 25.26 -6.63 -22.28
CA GLY A 153 24.26 -7.28 -21.43
C GLY A 153 23.93 -6.52 -20.14
N GLY A 154 22.80 -6.88 -19.52
CA GLY A 154 22.36 -6.28 -18.25
C GLY A 154 22.27 -4.75 -18.31
N HIS A 155 22.67 -4.07 -17.23
CA HIS A 155 22.58 -2.61 -17.10
C HIS A 155 23.52 -1.88 -18.08
N THR A 156 24.76 -2.35 -18.26
CA THR A 156 25.71 -1.69 -19.17
C THR A 156 25.30 -1.83 -20.63
N GLY A 157 24.75 -2.97 -21.03
CA GLY A 157 24.13 -3.15 -22.35
C GLY A 157 22.92 -2.25 -22.54
N ALA A 158 22.02 -2.19 -21.54
CA ALA A 158 20.84 -1.34 -21.60
C ALA A 158 21.17 0.17 -21.65
N MET A 159 22.12 0.64 -20.84
CA MET A 159 22.64 2.01 -20.96
C MET A 159 23.32 2.25 -22.31
N GLY A 160 23.87 1.18 -22.90
CA GLY A 160 24.36 1.14 -24.27
C GLY A 160 23.31 1.56 -25.29
N GLU A 161 22.25 0.74 -25.36
CA GLU A 161 21.07 0.97 -26.20
C GLU A 161 20.42 2.34 -25.92
N GLY A 162 20.22 2.67 -24.63
CA GLY A 162 19.59 3.90 -24.21
C GLY A 162 20.39 5.16 -24.55
N PHE A 163 21.72 5.09 -24.53
CA PHE A 163 22.55 6.21 -24.99
C PHE A 163 22.48 6.38 -26.51
N GLY A 164 22.46 5.28 -27.28
CA GLY A 164 22.24 5.34 -28.72
C GLY A 164 20.90 6.00 -29.06
N ASP A 165 19.83 5.57 -28.38
CA ASP A 165 18.50 6.16 -28.53
C ASP A 165 18.47 7.65 -28.15
N TYR A 166 19.11 8.02 -27.03
CA TYR A 166 19.23 9.42 -26.61
C TYR A 166 19.98 10.26 -27.64
N LEU A 167 21.12 9.75 -28.16
CA LEU A 167 21.95 10.47 -29.13
C LEU A 167 21.18 10.72 -30.44
N ALA A 168 20.47 9.70 -30.94
CA ALA A 168 19.60 9.79 -32.09
C ALA A 168 18.43 10.76 -31.86
N GLY A 169 17.68 10.56 -30.78
CA GLY A 169 16.50 11.35 -30.46
C GLY A 169 16.80 12.84 -30.24
N SER A 170 17.78 13.15 -29.39
CA SER A 170 18.20 14.53 -29.10
C SER A 170 18.72 15.26 -30.34
N TYR A 171 19.41 14.55 -31.24
CA TYR A 171 19.83 15.05 -32.53
C TYR A 171 18.64 15.45 -33.41
N SER A 172 17.69 14.52 -33.60
CA SER A 172 16.51 14.73 -34.45
C SER A 172 15.61 15.84 -33.90
N LEU A 173 15.44 15.91 -32.58
CA LEU A 173 14.72 16.98 -31.91
C LEU A 173 15.40 18.35 -32.03
N THR A 174 16.73 18.39 -32.18
CA THR A 174 17.46 19.64 -32.47
C THR A 174 17.18 20.14 -33.89
N VAL A 175 16.94 19.23 -34.84
CA VAL A 175 16.57 19.58 -36.21
C VAL A 175 15.09 19.98 -36.30
N ASN A 176 14.19 19.19 -35.70
CA ASN A 176 12.75 19.45 -35.69
C ASN A 176 12.09 18.97 -34.38
N PRO A 177 11.95 19.84 -33.37
CA PRO A 177 11.45 19.44 -32.06
C PRO A 177 9.96 19.08 -32.02
N ASN A 178 9.20 19.32 -33.11
CA ASN A 178 7.75 19.08 -33.14
C ASN A 178 7.37 17.80 -33.88
N PHE A 179 8.31 17.15 -34.57
CA PHE A 179 8.00 15.99 -35.38
C PHE A 179 8.19 14.72 -34.56
N GLN A 180 7.07 14.14 -34.09
CA GLN A 180 7.03 12.90 -33.31
C GLN A 180 8.08 12.90 -32.17
N PRO A 181 7.98 13.83 -31.22
CA PRO A 181 9.03 14.06 -30.24
C PRO A 181 9.27 12.90 -29.27
N ASP A 182 8.33 11.96 -29.22
CA ASP A 182 8.38 10.78 -28.36
C ASP A 182 9.03 9.58 -29.05
N TRP A 183 9.31 9.65 -30.34
CA TRP A 183 9.83 8.53 -31.14
C TRP A 183 11.32 8.67 -31.36
N VAL A 184 11.98 7.53 -31.50
CA VAL A 184 13.28 7.39 -32.15
C VAL A 184 13.12 6.36 -33.29
N PHE A 185 13.92 6.49 -34.34
CA PHE A 185 13.81 5.71 -35.59
C PHE A 185 12.54 6.07 -36.34
N ASN A 186 12.33 7.37 -36.54
CA ASN A 186 11.07 7.90 -37.04
C ASN A 186 10.76 7.49 -38.49
N TRP A 187 11.78 7.13 -39.27
CA TRP A 187 11.63 6.66 -40.65
C TRP A 187 11.73 5.13 -40.73
N ASP A 188 12.78 4.58 -40.14
CA ASP A 188 13.10 3.15 -40.17
C ASP A 188 12.16 2.30 -39.29
N GLY A 189 11.72 2.86 -38.16
CA GLY A 189 10.81 2.23 -37.22
C GLY A 189 9.37 2.73 -37.30
N HIS A 190 8.55 2.32 -36.33
CA HIS A 190 7.13 2.70 -36.19
C HIS A 190 6.28 2.43 -37.44
N ASN A 191 6.62 1.38 -38.18
CA ASN A 191 6.03 1.03 -39.47
C ASN A 191 5.70 -0.48 -39.57
N GLU A 192 5.45 -1.00 -40.77
CA GLU A 192 5.13 -2.42 -40.96
C GLU A 192 6.28 -3.40 -40.72
N PHE A 193 7.52 -2.92 -40.68
CA PHE A 193 8.71 -3.76 -40.53
C PHE A 193 9.00 -4.02 -39.06
N TRP A 194 9.01 -2.97 -38.22
CA TRP A 194 9.13 -3.11 -36.78
C TRP A 194 8.47 -1.96 -36.00
N ALA A 195 8.23 -2.20 -34.71
CA ALA A 195 7.40 -1.33 -33.88
C ALA A 195 8.08 -0.01 -33.47
N GLY A 196 9.38 0.16 -33.70
CA GLY A 196 10.16 1.29 -33.21
C GLY A 196 10.41 1.26 -31.70
N ARG A 197 11.12 2.29 -31.21
CA ARG A 197 11.30 2.59 -29.78
C ARG A 197 10.85 4.02 -29.47
N ILE A 198 10.57 4.27 -28.19
CA ILE A 198 10.11 5.58 -27.72
C ILE A 198 11.07 6.17 -26.68
N LEU A 199 11.14 7.50 -26.67
CA LEU A 199 11.98 8.31 -25.80
C LEU A 199 11.27 8.75 -24.51
N ASN A 200 10.01 8.34 -24.32
CA ASN A 200 9.20 8.66 -23.14
C ASN A 200 8.56 7.40 -22.53
N ALA A 201 9.23 6.25 -22.66
CA ALA A 201 8.73 4.99 -22.13
C ALA A 201 8.39 5.14 -20.64
N PRO A 202 7.21 4.72 -20.16
CA PRO A 202 6.77 4.92 -18.77
C PRO A 202 7.39 3.87 -17.83
N TYR A 203 8.70 3.71 -17.92
CA TYR A 203 9.48 2.73 -17.18
C TYR A 203 10.11 3.37 -15.93
N HIS A 204 10.33 2.52 -14.93
CA HIS A 204 10.85 2.89 -13.62
C HIS A 204 11.93 1.88 -13.18
N TYR A 205 12.95 2.37 -12.47
CA TYR A 205 14.03 1.57 -11.90
C TYR A 205 13.72 1.19 -10.44
N PRO A 206 13.99 -0.05 -10.00
CA PRO A 206 14.69 -1.13 -10.72
C PRO A 206 13.77 -2.06 -11.54
N GLU A 207 12.46 -1.84 -11.54
CA GLU A 207 11.46 -2.76 -12.09
C GLU A 207 11.70 -3.11 -13.57
N ASN A 208 12.12 -2.11 -14.35
CA ASN A 208 12.33 -2.23 -15.79
C ASN A 208 13.80 -2.42 -16.19
N ALA A 209 14.73 -2.60 -15.26
CA ALA A 209 16.16 -2.69 -15.56
C ALA A 209 16.65 -4.12 -15.91
N GLY A 210 15.89 -5.16 -15.53
CA GLY A 210 16.28 -6.57 -15.69
C GLY A 210 15.83 -7.25 -16.99
N GLY A 211 15.26 -6.50 -17.93
CA GLY A 211 14.69 -7.01 -19.18
C GLY A 211 15.70 -7.26 -20.30
N GLU A 212 15.17 -7.42 -21.52
CA GLU A 212 15.94 -7.37 -22.75
C GLU A 212 16.61 -5.99 -22.87
N VAL A 213 17.84 -5.90 -23.39
CA VAL A 213 18.64 -4.67 -23.27
C VAL A 213 18.05 -3.48 -24.02
N HIS A 214 17.32 -3.70 -25.11
CA HIS A 214 16.66 -2.63 -25.87
C HIS A 214 15.38 -2.15 -25.15
N ASP A 215 14.67 -3.04 -24.46
CA ASP A 215 13.54 -2.68 -23.60
C ASP A 215 14.01 -1.88 -22.38
N SER A 216 15.02 -2.40 -21.67
CA SER A 216 15.66 -1.70 -20.54
C SER A 216 16.38 -0.42 -20.99
N GLY A 217 16.83 -0.35 -22.24
CA GLY A 217 17.48 0.85 -22.80
C GLY A 217 16.52 2.03 -22.91
N GLN A 218 15.23 1.77 -23.19
CA GLN A 218 14.20 2.81 -23.21
C GLN A 218 13.95 3.43 -21.83
N LEU A 219 14.22 2.72 -20.72
CA LEU A 219 14.21 3.31 -19.39
C LEU A 219 15.33 4.37 -19.25
N TRP A 220 16.54 4.03 -19.70
CA TRP A 220 17.68 4.94 -19.62
C TRP A 220 17.53 6.13 -20.55
N SER A 221 17.18 5.91 -21.82
CA SER A 221 16.97 7.00 -22.79
C SER A 221 15.85 7.94 -22.36
N ALA A 222 14.75 7.41 -21.81
CA ALA A 222 13.66 8.24 -21.32
C ALA A 222 14.08 9.14 -20.16
N GLY A 223 14.81 8.62 -19.17
CA GLY A 223 15.33 9.45 -18.08
C GLY A 223 16.29 10.55 -18.55
N LEU A 224 17.13 10.27 -19.54
CA LEU A 224 18.00 11.29 -20.14
C LEU A 224 17.20 12.35 -20.91
N MET A 225 16.11 11.94 -21.56
CA MET A 225 15.25 12.81 -22.35
C MET A 225 14.33 13.69 -21.48
N ASP A 226 13.88 13.21 -20.33
CA ASP A 226 13.11 14.03 -19.39
C ASP A 226 13.95 15.24 -18.93
N VAL A 227 15.19 15.01 -18.51
CA VAL A 227 16.13 16.09 -18.17
C VAL A 227 16.39 16.99 -19.38
N TRP A 228 16.55 16.44 -20.58
CA TRP A 228 16.80 17.22 -21.80
C TRP A 228 15.66 18.21 -22.11
N TRP A 229 14.42 17.85 -21.77
CA TRP A 229 13.26 18.72 -21.94
C TRP A 229 13.21 19.87 -20.94
N ASP A 230 13.58 19.60 -19.69
CA ASP A 230 13.49 20.58 -18.59
C ASP A 230 14.72 21.49 -18.49
N ILE A 231 15.89 21.02 -18.92
CA ILE A 231 17.13 21.75 -18.75
C ILE A 231 17.23 22.95 -19.72
N PRO A 232 17.58 24.15 -19.23
CA PRO A 232 17.64 25.35 -20.07
C PRO A 232 18.84 25.38 -21.03
N ASP A 233 19.88 24.59 -20.77
CA ASP A 233 21.10 24.51 -21.60
C ASP A 233 21.36 23.06 -22.05
N ARG A 234 20.88 22.73 -23.26
CA ARG A 234 21.01 21.40 -23.85
C ARG A 234 22.44 21.02 -24.20
N VAL A 235 23.28 22.00 -24.57
CA VAL A 235 24.71 21.75 -24.84
C VAL A 235 25.41 21.35 -23.55
N ALA A 236 25.05 21.98 -22.43
CA ALA A 236 25.55 21.57 -21.12
C ALA A 236 25.11 20.15 -20.77
N TRP A 237 23.84 19.80 -21.02
CA TRP A 237 23.31 18.46 -20.77
C TRP A 237 24.00 17.38 -21.61
N ASP A 238 24.06 17.57 -22.93
CA ASP A 238 24.74 16.63 -23.84
C ASP A 238 26.20 16.42 -23.44
N ARG A 239 26.87 17.49 -22.96
CA ARG A 239 28.23 17.40 -22.45
C ARG A 239 28.30 16.54 -21.18
N ILE A 240 27.37 16.71 -20.24
CA ILE A 240 27.30 15.90 -19.01
C ILE A 240 27.06 14.43 -19.38
N VAL A 241 26.06 14.16 -20.23
CA VAL A 241 25.73 12.81 -20.70
C VAL A 241 26.90 12.18 -21.42
N LEU A 242 27.63 12.89 -22.28
CA LEU A 242 28.79 12.31 -22.94
C LEU A 242 29.96 12.10 -21.96
N GLN A 243 30.21 13.04 -21.04
CA GLN A 243 31.38 12.97 -20.16
C GLN A 243 31.21 12.00 -18.98
N HIS A 244 29.99 11.75 -18.49
CA HIS A 244 29.79 10.82 -17.37
C HIS A 244 30.27 9.40 -17.70
N HIS A 245 30.23 9.00 -18.98
CA HIS A 245 30.72 7.71 -19.44
C HIS A 245 32.19 7.48 -19.03
N PHE A 246 33.03 8.51 -18.94
CA PHE A 246 34.43 8.37 -18.51
C PHE A 246 34.60 8.02 -17.02
N LEU A 247 33.54 8.13 -16.21
CA LEU A 247 33.55 7.83 -14.78
C LEU A 247 33.05 6.42 -14.45
N ILE A 248 32.39 5.75 -15.39
CA ILE A 248 31.76 4.45 -15.20
C ILE A 248 32.42 3.40 -16.10
N GLY A 249 32.38 2.15 -15.67
CA GLY A 249 33.06 1.04 -16.35
C GLY A 249 32.15 -0.18 -16.52
N ASP A 250 32.77 -1.30 -16.90
CA ASP A 250 32.04 -2.58 -16.98
C ASP A 250 31.44 -2.97 -15.62
N GLY A 251 30.19 -3.46 -15.64
CA GLY A 251 29.42 -3.83 -14.46
C GLY A 251 28.72 -2.68 -13.71
N ALA A 252 28.81 -1.44 -14.17
CA ALA A 252 28.06 -0.32 -13.60
C ALA A 252 26.54 -0.54 -13.70
N LEU A 253 25.83 -0.23 -12.63
CA LEU A 253 24.37 -0.16 -12.61
C LEU A 253 23.88 1.19 -13.14
N MET A 254 22.57 1.30 -13.43
CA MET A 254 21.98 2.57 -13.85
C MET A 254 22.04 3.63 -12.73
N GLU A 255 21.92 3.22 -11.47
CA GLU A 255 22.15 4.10 -10.31
C GLU A 255 23.60 4.63 -10.24
N ASP A 256 24.60 3.78 -10.55
CA ASP A 256 26.01 4.21 -10.61
C ASP A 256 26.22 5.26 -11.71
N ALA A 257 25.55 5.09 -12.86
CA ALA A 257 25.61 6.02 -13.97
C ALA A 257 24.89 7.34 -13.67
N ALA A 258 23.75 7.29 -12.98
CA ALA A 258 23.03 8.47 -12.51
C ALA A 258 23.89 9.28 -11.52
N GLU A 259 24.58 8.61 -10.59
CA GLU A 259 25.55 9.26 -9.71
C GLU A 259 26.75 9.84 -10.48
N ALA A 260 27.25 9.14 -11.49
CA ALA A 260 28.32 9.66 -12.34
C ALA A 260 27.89 10.92 -13.12
N ILE A 261 26.64 10.99 -13.58
CA ILE A 261 26.05 12.19 -14.19
C ILE A 261 26.06 13.34 -13.18
N LEU A 262 25.59 13.09 -11.97
CA LEU A 262 25.54 14.06 -10.88
C LEU A 262 26.94 14.55 -10.45
N VAL A 263 27.95 13.68 -10.46
CA VAL A 263 29.36 14.07 -10.22
C VAL A 263 29.89 14.91 -11.37
N THR A 264 29.59 14.53 -12.61
CA THR A 264 30.01 15.26 -13.80
C THR A 264 29.40 16.66 -13.85
N GLU A 265 28.12 16.78 -13.51
CA GLU A 265 27.43 18.05 -13.38
C GLU A 265 28.08 18.95 -12.33
N LEU A 266 28.39 18.40 -11.14
CA LEU A 266 29.04 19.15 -10.07
C LEU A 266 30.42 19.67 -10.49
N GLU A 267 31.24 18.84 -11.13
CA GLU A 267 32.59 19.22 -11.57
C GLU A 267 32.60 20.26 -12.70
N LEU A 268 31.63 20.18 -13.62
CA LEU A 268 31.56 21.09 -14.78
C LEU A 268 30.79 22.38 -14.49
N TYR A 269 29.75 22.31 -13.66
CA TYR A 269 28.76 23.38 -13.49
C TYR A 269 28.46 23.73 -12.02
N ALA A 270 29.16 23.13 -11.07
CA ALA A 270 29.08 23.46 -9.64
C ALA A 270 27.67 23.33 -9.02
N GLY A 271 26.88 22.34 -9.47
CA GLY A 271 25.56 22.07 -8.92
C GLY A 271 24.43 22.87 -9.55
N LEU A 272 24.71 23.70 -10.58
CA LEU A 272 23.73 24.57 -11.23
C LEU A 272 22.49 23.84 -11.76
N PHE A 273 22.63 22.60 -12.23
CA PHE A 273 21.54 21.82 -12.81
C PHE A 273 21.11 20.65 -11.91
N ARG A 274 21.67 20.56 -10.70
CA ARG A 274 21.55 19.39 -9.86
C ARG A 274 20.10 19.10 -9.45
N GLU A 275 19.34 20.13 -9.10
CA GLU A 275 17.92 20.01 -8.72
C GLU A 275 17.11 19.35 -9.85
N ILE A 276 17.18 19.89 -11.07
CA ILE A 276 16.48 19.36 -12.26
C ILE A 276 16.84 17.90 -12.52
N ILE A 277 18.13 17.53 -12.41
CA ILE A 277 18.58 16.16 -12.63
C ILE A 277 18.06 15.23 -11.52
N VAL A 278 18.19 15.63 -10.25
CA VAL A 278 17.74 14.82 -9.12
C VAL A 278 16.23 14.60 -9.16
N GLU A 279 15.44 15.63 -9.47
CA GLU A 279 13.98 15.50 -9.60
C GLU A 279 13.60 14.49 -10.67
N ASN A 280 14.07 14.69 -11.91
CA ASN A 280 13.77 13.79 -13.03
C ASN A 280 14.29 12.37 -12.80
N PHE A 281 15.49 12.20 -12.23
CA PHE A 281 16.05 10.89 -11.96
C PHE A 281 15.38 10.18 -10.78
N ALA A 282 14.90 10.93 -9.78
CA ALA A 282 14.12 10.39 -8.67
C ALA A 282 12.74 9.91 -9.15
N GLU A 283 12.08 10.63 -10.05
CA GLU A 283 10.81 10.19 -10.67
C GLU A 283 10.95 8.87 -11.44
N ARG A 284 12.16 8.57 -11.93
CA ARG A 284 12.51 7.32 -12.62
C ARG A 284 13.12 6.27 -11.70
N GLY A 285 13.33 6.58 -10.42
CA GLY A 285 13.91 5.68 -9.43
C GLY A 285 15.44 5.49 -9.54
N PHE A 286 16.15 6.26 -10.37
CA PHE A 286 17.61 6.11 -10.51
C PHE A 286 18.37 6.62 -9.29
N VAL A 287 17.80 7.55 -8.54
CA VAL A 287 18.39 8.12 -7.33
C VAL A 287 17.32 8.27 -6.25
N ASP A 288 17.75 8.22 -4.98
CA ASP A 288 16.87 8.52 -3.85
C ASP A 288 16.99 10.02 -3.48
N PRO A 289 15.93 10.82 -3.64
CA PRO A 289 15.99 12.26 -3.39
C PRO A 289 16.37 12.59 -1.95
N VAL A 290 16.07 11.73 -0.97
CA VAL A 290 16.43 11.94 0.45
C VAL A 290 17.94 12.13 0.64
N ASN A 291 18.77 11.62 -0.27
CA ASN A 291 20.22 11.76 -0.20
C ASN A 291 20.74 13.13 -0.65
N TYR A 292 19.93 13.97 -1.29
CA TYR A 292 20.37 15.27 -1.83
C TYR A 292 19.67 16.47 -1.22
N TYR A 293 18.52 16.27 -0.57
CA TYR A 293 17.78 17.34 0.09
C TYR A 293 18.01 17.33 1.61
N PRO A 294 18.07 18.50 2.27
CA PRO A 294 18.03 18.56 3.73
C PRO A 294 16.78 17.88 4.29
N THR A 295 16.90 17.15 5.38
CA THR A 295 15.75 16.59 6.11
C THR A 295 15.41 17.51 7.28
N ILE A 296 14.14 17.93 7.38
CA ILE A 296 13.62 18.76 8.47
C ILE A 296 12.65 17.91 9.30
N VAL A 297 12.87 17.84 10.61
CA VAL A 297 11.96 17.19 11.58
C VAL A 297 11.51 18.24 12.60
N HIS A 298 10.21 18.31 12.85
CA HIS A 298 9.60 19.30 13.73
C HIS A 298 8.36 18.73 14.41
N GLU A 299 8.19 19.02 15.70
CA GLU A 299 6.94 18.78 16.43
C GLU A 299 6.04 20.01 16.37
N PRO A 300 4.85 19.94 15.72
CA PRO A 300 3.97 21.09 15.58
C PRO A 300 3.56 21.72 16.90
N LEU A 301 3.44 23.05 16.91
CA LEU A 301 2.86 23.77 18.03
C LEU A 301 1.37 23.42 18.18
N GLY A 302 0.92 23.25 19.43
CA GLY A 302 -0.48 23.02 19.75
C GLY A 302 -1.24 24.32 20.03
N ASP A 303 -2.57 24.23 20.02
CA ASP A 303 -3.45 25.32 20.39
C ASP A 303 -3.21 25.76 21.84
N THR A 304 -3.48 27.03 22.15
CA THR A 304 -3.27 27.59 23.49
C THR A 304 -4.21 28.73 23.82
N GLU A 305 -4.64 28.79 25.08
CA GLU A 305 -5.44 29.91 25.61
C GLU A 305 -4.58 31.06 26.17
N ASP A 306 -3.24 30.94 26.18
CA ASP A 306 -2.35 31.99 26.69
C ASP A 306 -2.18 33.16 25.70
N THR A 307 -3.20 34.02 25.66
CA THR A 307 -3.21 35.25 24.86
C THR A 307 -2.18 36.32 25.31
N LEU A 308 -1.42 36.07 26.39
CA LEU A 308 -0.37 36.95 26.86
C LEU A 308 1.03 36.47 26.48
N GLN A 309 1.15 35.26 25.93
CA GLN A 309 2.41 34.70 25.47
C GLN A 309 3.01 35.56 24.36
N THR A 310 4.23 36.06 24.55
CA THR A 310 4.88 36.98 23.61
C THR A 310 5.79 36.28 22.61
N GLU A 311 6.15 35.03 22.87
CA GLU A 311 7.11 34.26 22.06
C GLU A 311 6.63 32.81 21.95
N PHE A 312 6.48 32.32 20.72
CA PHE A 312 6.20 30.92 20.43
C PHE A 312 7.44 30.35 19.73
N GLU A 313 8.18 29.50 20.46
CA GLU A 313 9.44 28.94 19.99
C GLU A 313 9.20 27.67 19.19
N VAL A 314 9.75 27.63 17.97
CA VAL A 314 9.67 26.52 17.03
C VAL A 314 11.03 25.86 16.97
N PHE A 315 11.11 24.58 17.31
CA PHE A 315 12.33 23.77 17.24
C PHE A 315 12.29 22.85 16.02
N ALA A 316 13.40 22.72 15.31
CA ALA A 316 13.54 21.75 14.23
C ALA A 316 14.91 21.08 14.29
N GLU A 317 14.93 19.77 14.04
CA GLU A 317 16.14 19.02 13.74
C GLU A 317 16.33 19.04 12.21
N ILE A 318 17.48 19.56 11.76
CA ILE A 318 17.78 19.74 10.34
C ILE A 318 19.10 19.05 10.03
N THR A 319 19.02 17.99 9.22
CA THR A 319 20.18 17.20 8.79
C THR A 319 20.37 17.29 7.28
N SER A 320 21.61 17.19 6.80
CA SER A 320 21.92 17.14 5.37
C SER A 320 23.27 16.45 5.15
N ASN A 321 23.43 15.81 3.99
CA ASN A 321 24.69 15.21 3.55
C ASN A 321 25.73 16.28 3.17
N LEU A 322 25.27 17.46 2.79
CA LEU A 322 26.10 18.63 2.53
C LEU A 322 25.93 19.68 3.63
N PRO A 323 26.91 20.58 3.83
CA PRO A 323 26.76 21.67 4.79
C PRO A 323 25.49 22.48 4.49
N LEU A 324 24.76 22.86 5.53
CA LEU A 324 23.59 23.73 5.42
C LEU A 324 24.01 25.17 5.08
N GLU A 325 23.26 25.81 4.19
CA GLU A 325 23.43 27.23 3.90
C GLU A 325 22.72 28.05 4.97
N ALA A 326 23.48 28.65 5.88
CA ALA A 326 22.94 29.31 7.08
C ALA A 326 21.90 30.41 6.78
N SER A 327 21.97 31.05 5.61
CA SER A 327 21.00 32.08 5.21
C SER A 327 19.63 31.53 4.77
N SER A 328 19.57 30.25 4.43
CA SER A 328 18.36 29.55 3.96
C SER A 328 17.49 28.98 5.09
N LEU A 329 18.06 28.83 6.30
CA LEU A 329 17.38 28.26 7.45
C LEU A 329 16.33 29.25 7.98
N GLN A 330 15.07 29.07 7.58
CA GLN A 330 14.01 30.03 7.83
C GLN A 330 12.72 29.38 8.32
N LEU A 331 12.06 30.09 9.23
CA LEU A 331 10.69 29.88 9.68
C LEU A 331 9.83 30.97 9.05
N PHE A 332 8.83 30.57 8.26
CA PHE A 332 7.84 31.47 7.72
C PHE A 332 6.55 31.33 8.51
N TRP A 333 5.93 32.44 8.92
CA TRP A 333 4.68 32.43 9.66
C TRP A 333 3.75 33.57 9.27
N GLN A 334 2.45 33.39 9.48
CA GLN A 334 1.44 34.42 9.34
C GLN A 334 0.36 34.27 10.42
N ALA A 335 -0.33 35.36 10.74
CA ALA A 335 -1.55 35.36 11.55
C ALA A 335 -2.76 35.60 10.65
N ASP A 336 -3.73 34.70 10.72
CA ASP A 336 -4.94 34.69 9.88
C ASP A 336 -4.59 34.79 8.38
N GLU A 337 -4.99 35.87 7.70
CA GLU A 337 -4.74 36.13 6.27
C GLU A 337 -3.62 37.16 6.03
N ASP A 338 -2.83 37.50 7.06
CA ASP A 338 -1.69 38.40 6.87
C ASP A 338 -0.60 37.77 5.99
N PRO A 339 0.23 38.54 5.28
CA PRO A 339 1.34 37.98 4.51
C PRO A 339 2.38 37.28 5.40
N PHE A 340 2.94 36.18 4.91
CA PHE A 340 4.05 35.48 5.57
C PHE A 340 5.22 36.41 5.90
N SER A 341 5.65 36.35 7.15
CA SER A 341 6.87 36.94 7.67
C SER A 341 7.92 35.85 7.86
N ALA A 342 9.20 36.18 7.62
CA ALA A 342 10.31 35.24 7.77
C ALA A 342 11.14 35.55 9.03
N VAL A 343 11.53 34.49 9.74
CA VAL A 343 12.40 34.50 10.91
C VAL A 343 13.53 33.51 10.68
N ALA A 344 14.77 33.90 10.97
CA ALA A 344 15.91 32.99 10.83
C ALA A 344 15.89 31.91 11.93
N LEU A 345 16.14 30.67 11.54
CA LEU A 345 16.38 29.56 12.47
C LEU A 345 17.85 29.62 12.94
N SER A 346 18.06 29.67 14.25
CA SER A 346 19.39 29.78 14.86
C SER A 346 19.78 28.48 15.57
N PRO A 347 21.05 28.04 15.51
CA PRO A 347 21.51 26.86 16.23
C PRO A 347 21.28 27.01 17.74
N THR A 348 20.71 25.99 18.39
CA THR A 348 20.46 26.00 19.84
C THR A 348 21.72 25.68 20.66
N GLY A 349 22.69 25.03 20.02
CA GLY A 349 23.89 24.47 20.64
C GLY A 349 23.86 22.95 20.79
N ASN A 350 22.70 22.32 20.59
CA ASN A 350 22.60 20.88 20.35
C ASN A 350 22.96 20.56 18.87
N PRO A 351 23.54 19.39 18.58
CA PRO A 351 23.79 18.97 17.20
C PRO A 351 22.49 18.98 16.39
N ASP A 352 22.55 19.53 15.18
CA ASP A 352 21.48 19.54 14.17
C ASP A 352 20.15 20.22 14.59
N GLU A 353 20.09 20.79 15.79
CA GLU A 353 18.89 21.45 16.32
C GLU A 353 18.95 22.98 16.13
N TYR A 354 17.87 23.52 15.60
CA TYR A 354 17.69 24.94 15.34
C TYR A 354 16.37 25.44 15.95
N SER A 355 16.32 26.70 16.35
CA SER A 355 15.08 27.33 16.81
C SER A 355 14.81 28.69 16.18
N GLY A 356 13.52 29.01 16.03
CA GLY A 356 13.00 30.30 15.58
C GLY A 356 11.83 30.74 16.44
N ILE A 357 11.58 32.05 16.53
CA ILE A 357 10.53 32.60 17.38
C ILE A 357 9.46 33.27 16.52
N ILE A 358 8.21 32.83 16.67
CA ILE A 358 7.05 33.56 16.20
C ILE A 358 6.69 34.62 17.26
N PRO A 359 6.74 35.93 16.92
CA PRO A 359 6.47 36.99 17.89
C PRO A 359 4.96 37.19 18.10
N GLY A 360 4.50 36.93 19.32
CA GLY A 360 3.17 37.30 19.79
C GLY A 360 3.13 38.72 20.40
N PRO A 361 2.14 39.03 21.25
CA PRO A 361 0.99 38.19 21.61
C PRO A 361 -0.09 38.12 20.53
N PHE A 362 -0.85 37.03 20.54
CA PHE A 362 -2.02 36.82 19.68
C PHE A 362 -3.29 36.69 20.52
N ASN A 363 -4.43 37.03 19.94
CA ASN A 363 -5.72 36.94 20.63
C ASN A 363 -6.85 36.65 19.65
N GLU A 364 -7.40 35.44 19.73
CA GLU A 364 -8.44 34.91 18.84
C GLU A 364 -7.98 34.84 17.37
N GLN A 365 -6.77 34.32 17.14
CA GLN A 365 -6.14 34.25 15.81
C GLN A 365 -5.60 32.85 15.50
N LEU A 366 -5.68 32.46 14.22
CA LEU A 366 -5.06 31.25 13.70
C LEU A 366 -3.66 31.57 13.18
N ILE A 367 -2.64 30.88 13.68
CA ILE A 367 -1.27 31.05 13.20
C ILE A 367 -0.95 29.91 12.25
N SER A 368 -0.46 30.25 11.06
CA SER A 368 0.03 29.28 10.07
C SER A 368 1.52 29.46 9.86
N TYR A 369 2.29 28.37 9.81
CA TYR A 369 3.73 28.45 9.61
C TYR A 369 4.32 27.23 8.91
N TYR A 370 5.51 27.41 8.33
CA TYR A 370 6.29 26.35 7.71
C TYR A 370 7.79 26.64 7.82
N LEU A 371 8.61 25.62 7.64
CA LEU A 371 10.06 25.65 7.77
C LEU A 371 10.71 25.48 6.40
N CYS A 372 11.89 26.06 6.22
CA CYS A 372 12.69 25.99 5.00
C CYS A 372 14.17 25.79 5.37
N ALA A 373 14.85 24.90 4.65
CA ALA A 373 16.29 24.70 4.76
C ALA A 373 16.87 24.33 3.41
N ALA A 374 18.04 24.89 3.09
CA ALA A 374 18.82 24.52 1.91
C ALA A 374 20.25 24.15 2.28
N ASP A 375 20.87 23.31 1.47
CA ASP A 375 22.29 23.03 1.55
C ASP A 375 23.15 24.05 0.77
N THR A 376 24.47 23.89 0.81
CA THR A 376 25.40 24.77 0.08
C THR A 376 25.36 24.67 -1.45
N LEU A 377 24.65 23.69 -2.02
CA LEU A 377 24.37 23.61 -3.46
C LEU A 377 23.01 24.22 -3.82
N GLY A 378 22.23 24.62 -2.82
CA GLY A 378 20.90 25.21 -3.01
C GLY A 378 19.76 24.20 -3.04
N MET A 379 20.03 22.91 -2.77
CA MET A 379 18.98 21.89 -2.67
C MET A 379 18.10 22.23 -1.47
N THR A 380 16.81 22.54 -1.72
CA THR A 380 15.92 23.17 -0.72
C THR A 380 14.78 22.26 -0.31
N SER A 381 14.54 22.17 0.99
CA SER A 381 13.43 21.43 1.58
C SER A 381 12.48 22.35 2.33
N PHE A 382 11.20 21.99 2.28
CA PHE A 382 10.14 22.65 3.03
C PHE A 382 9.45 21.65 3.95
N LEU A 383 9.00 22.13 5.13
CA LEU A 383 8.17 21.34 6.03
C LEU A 383 6.98 22.18 6.54
N PRO A 384 5.73 21.75 6.31
CA PRO A 384 5.34 20.50 5.63
C PRO A 384 5.65 20.54 4.12
N GLU A 385 5.70 19.35 3.51
CA GLU A 385 5.83 19.20 2.05
C GLU A 385 4.64 19.88 1.36
N GLY A 386 4.89 20.76 0.39
CA GLY A 386 3.85 21.55 -0.28
C GLY A 386 3.66 22.98 0.25
N ALA A 387 4.47 23.43 1.20
CA ALA A 387 4.52 24.84 1.58
C ALA A 387 4.80 25.76 0.37
N PRO A 388 4.25 27.00 0.34
CA PRO A 388 3.46 27.65 1.39
C PRO A 388 1.96 27.31 1.35
N THR A 389 1.52 26.38 0.49
CA THR A 389 0.10 26.01 0.38
C THR A 389 -0.33 25.17 1.58
N GLU A 390 0.51 24.21 1.96
CA GLU A 390 0.37 23.43 3.19
C GLU A 390 1.18 24.08 4.31
N CYS A 391 0.62 24.15 5.52
CA CYS A 391 1.25 24.76 6.70
C CYS A 391 0.88 24.01 7.97
N PHE A 392 1.77 24.06 8.96
CA PHE A 392 1.37 23.78 10.34
C PHE A 392 0.48 24.91 10.85
N GLN A 393 -0.49 24.57 11.70
CA GLN A 393 -1.44 25.52 12.24
C GLN A 393 -1.66 25.31 13.73
N PHE A 394 -1.78 26.41 14.46
CA PHE A 394 -2.25 26.42 15.84
C PHE A 394 -3.04 27.70 16.12
N TYR A 395 -4.01 27.61 17.02
CA TYR A 395 -4.89 28.69 17.39
C TYR A 395 -4.52 29.26 18.76
N VAL A 396 -4.48 30.59 18.86
CA VAL A 396 -4.25 31.31 20.12
C VAL A 396 -5.52 32.05 20.53
N GLY A 397 -6.23 31.51 21.50
CA GLY A 397 -7.51 32.06 21.93
C GLY A 397 -8.33 31.07 22.73
N ARG A 398 -9.63 31.37 22.88
CA ARG A 398 -10.54 30.49 23.62
C ARG A 398 -10.75 29.18 22.90
N ASP A 399 -10.73 28.08 23.65
CA ASP A 399 -11.10 26.80 23.10
C ASP A 399 -12.60 26.74 22.78
N LEU A 400 -12.92 26.25 21.59
CA LEU A 400 -14.29 26.02 21.12
C LEU A 400 -14.45 24.61 20.54
N ILE A 401 -13.37 23.84 20.44
CA ILE A 401 -13.37 22.51 19.85
C ILE A 401 -13.56 21.52 21.00
N PRO A 402 -14.67 20.76 21.04
CA PRO A 402 -14.87 19.77 22.08
C PRO A 402 -13.95 18.56 21.89
N PRO A 403 -13.64 17.82 22.98
CA PRO A 403 -12.83 16.62 22.90
C PRO A 403 -13.55 15.58 22.06
N GLN A 404 -12.81 14.62 21.55
CA GLN A 404 -13.35 13.50 20.80
C GLN A 404 -13.03 12.20 21.52
N VAL A 405 -14.06 11.37 21.76
CA VAL A 405 -13.87 9.98 22.18
C VAL A 405 -13.60 9.15 20.92
N ILE A 406 -12.35 8.72 20.74
CA ILE A 406 -11.87 8.00 19.56
C ILE A 406 -12.45 6.58 19.53
N TRP A 407 -12.33 5.86 20.64
CA TRP A 407 -12.87 4.52 20.80
C TRP A 407 -13.22 4.25 22.26
N THR A 408 -14.04 3.23 22.48
CA THR A 408 -14.41 2.70 23.81
C THR A 408 -14.48 1.18 23.68
N ASP A 409 -14.06 0.45 24.72
CA ASP A 409 -14.13 -1.02 24.72
C ASP A 409 -15.57 -1.50 24.45
N SER A 410 -15.68 -2.57 23.66
CA SER A 410 -16.93 -3.31 23.46
C SER A 410 -17.02 -4.47 24.44
N LEU A 411 -18.08 -4.51 25.24
CA LEU A 411 -18.28 -5.52 26.28
C LEU A 411 -18.98 -6.80 25.78
N GLY A 412 -19.29 -6.92 24.48
CA GLY A 412 -19.78 -8.17 23.87
C GLY A 412 -21.20 -8.56 24.32
N GLU A 413 -21.45 -9.85 24.55
CA GLU A 413 -22.68 -10.37 25.17
C GLU A 413 -22.36 -10.94 26.57
N THR A 414 -23.37 -11.03 27.45
CA THR A 414 -23.17 -11.62 28.79
C THR A 414 -24.38 -12.40 29.25
N ILE A 415 -24.12 -13.44 30.05
CA ILE A 415 -25.17 -14.18 30.78
C ILE A 415 -25.42 -13.64 32.19
N PHE A 416 -24.53 -12.79 32.72
CA PHE A 416 -24.59 -12.36 34.10
C PHE A 416 -25.66 -11.29 34.31
N ILE A 417 -26.62 -11.57 35.18
CA ILE A 417 -27.62 -10.57 35.60
C ILE A 417 -27.01 -9.55 36.58
N THR A 418 -25.93 -9.88 37.28
CA THR A 418 -25.13 -8.93 38.06
C THR A 418 -23.67 -9.07 37.65
N ALA A 419 -23.02 -7.98 37.21
CA ALA A 419 -21.64 -8.01 36.74
C ALA A 419 -20.89 -6.69 36.98
N SER A 420 -19.56 -6.77 36.92
CA SER A 420 -18.66 -5.63 36.95
C SER A 420 -17.61 -5.78 35.84
N PHE A 421 -17.54 -4.81 34.93
CA PHE A 421 -16.64 -4.82 33.77
C PHE A 421 -15.70 -3.62 33.78
N GLN A 422 -14.43 -3.82 33.42
CA GLN A 422 -13.53 -2.71 33.09
C GLN A 422 -13.84 -2.22 31.68
N VAL A 423 -13.82 -0.90 31.49
CA VAL A 423 -14.01 -0.25 30.20
C VAL A 423 -12.91 0.79 30.02
N GLN A 424 -12.14 0.66 28.95
CA GLN A 424 -11.19 1.67 28.51
C GLN A 424 -11.77 2.50 27.36
N ALA A 425 -11.23 3.72 27.21
CA ALA A 425 -11.52 4.59 26.09
C ALA A 425 -10.32 5.49 25.79
N ALA A 426 -10.07 5.72 24.50
CA ALA A 426 -9.14 6.76 24.06
C ALA A 426 -9.89 8.03 23.69
N VAL A 427 -9.31 9.16 24.10
CA VAL A 427 -9.85 10.50 23.93
C VAL A 427 -8.75 11.38 23.34
N SER A 428 -9.12 12.34 22.49
CA SER A 428 -8.23 13.38 21.97
C SER A 428 -8.86 14.75 22.10
N ASP A 429 -8.04 15.79 22.18
CA ASP A 429 -8.46 17.19 22.23
C ASP A 429 -7.31 18.10 21.73
N ASN A 430 -7.62 19.29 21.24
CA ASN A 430 -6.64 20.25 20.70
C ASN A 430 -5.88 21.02 21.79
N ILE A 431 -6.48 21.24 22.97
CA ILE A 431 -5.82 21.90 24.13
C ILE A 431 -5.54 20.90 25.26
N GLY A 432 -6.10 19.69 25.15
CA GLY A 432 -5.79 18.54 25.99
C GLY A 432 -6.97 18.12 26.86
N ILE A 433 -6.85 16.98 27.51
CA ILE A 433 -7.98 16.29 28.14
C ILE A 433 -7.98 16.58 29.64
N GLY A 434 -9.09 17.10 30.16
CA GLY A 434 -9.28 17.40 31.58
C GLY A 434 -9.71 16.17 32.36
N SER A 435 -10.75 15.47 31.92
CA SER A 435 -11.27 14.25 32.56
C SER A 435 -12.17 13.42 31.64
N ALA A 436 -12.47 12.19 32.05
CA ALA A 436 -13.42 11.32 31.38
C ALA A 436 -14.35 10.62 32.39
N GLU A 437 -15.61 10.45 32.03
CA GLU A 437 -16.63 9.74 32.80
C GLU A 437 -17.22 8.60 31.98
N LEU A 438 -17.36 7.42 32.59
CA LEU A 438 -18.10 6.30 32.03
C LEU A 438 -19.54 6.36 32.51
N HIS A 439 -20.49 6.37 31.58
CA HIS A 439 -21.93 6.41 31.86
C HIS A 439 -22.59 5.11 31.41
N TRP A 440 -23.48 4.53 32.22
CA TRP A 440 -24.24 3.34 31.84
C TRP A 440 -25.66 3.31 32.42
N LYS A 441 -26.53 2.49 31.83
CA LYS A 441 -27.87 2.19 32.36
C LYS A 441 -28.36 0.82 31.92
N ILE A 442 -29.35 0.28 32.62
CA ILE A 442 -30.01 -0.98 32.29
C ILE A 442 -31.44 -0.68 31.81
N GLY A 443 -31.79 -1.10 30.60
CA GLY A 443 -33.13 -0.90 30.04
C GLY A 443 -33.58 0.57 30.02
N MET A 444 -34.64 0.88 30.77
CA MET A 444 -35.21 2.24 30.88
C MET A 444 -34.84 2.96 32.19
N GLU A 445 -33.88 2.44 32.94
CA GLU A 445 -33.40 3.08 34.17
C GLU A 445 -32.64 4.39 33.88
N ASP A 446 -32.42 5.17 34.93
CA ASP A 446 -31.62 6.40 34.87
C ASP A 446 -30.13 6.06 34.67
N TRP A 447 -29.41 6.97 33.99
CA TRP A 447 -27.97 6.85 33.80
C TRP A 447 -27.22 6.93 35.14
N GLN A 448 -26.30 6.00 35.33
CA GLN A 448 -25.27 5.99 36.36
C GLN A 448 -23.95 6.41 35.73
N SER A 449 -23.03 6.94 36.54
CA SER A 449 -21.70 7.30 36.06
C SER A 449 -20.60 7.07 37.08
N VAL A 450 -19.38 6.88 36.57
CA VAL A 450 -18.15 6.84 37.37
C VAL A 450 -17.05 7.64 36.67
N GLN A 451 -16.22 8.30 37.48
CA GLN A 451 -15.01 8.95 36.98
C GLN A 451 -13.99 7.90 36.55
N MET A 452 -13.43 8.08 35.36
CA MET A 452 -12.38 7.22 34.81
C MET A 452 -11.00 7.71 35.28
N SER A 453 -10.05 6.79 35.38
CA SER A 453 -8.65 7.09 35.71
C SER A 453 -7.79 7.05 34.45
N ALA A 454 -6.87 8.00 34.29
CA ALA A 454 -5.92 8.00 33.18
C ALA A 454 -4.97 6.79 33.27
N VAL A 455 -4.85 6.06 32.16
CA VAL A 455 -3.91 4.96 31.95
C VAL A 455 -2.68 5.46 31.20
N SER A 456 -2.88 6.33 30.21
CA SER A 456 -1.88 7.09 29.44
C SER A 456 -2.33 8.55 29.28
N ALA A 457 -1.64 9.34 28.44
CA ALA A 457 -2.03 10.74 28.17
C ALA A 457 -3.41 10.87 27.51
N ASP A 458 -3.81 9.87 26.72
CA ASP A 458 -5.01 9.84 25.87
C ASP A 458 -6.00 8.73 26.25
N THR A 459 -5.59 7.73 27.04
CA THR A 459 -6.43 6.56 27.39
C THR A 459 -6.87 6.58 28.84
N PHE A 460 -8.15 6.32 29.08
CA PHE A 460 -8.80 6.31 30.39
C PHE A 460 -9.48 4.97 30.65
N ALA A 461 -9.54 4.55 31.91
CA ALA A 461 -10.22 3.32 32.35
C ALA A 461 -11.22 3.57 33.48
N GLY A 462 -12.39 2.94 33.40
CA GLY A 462 -13.46 3.00 34.40
C GLY A 462 -14.13 1.65 34.60
N THR A 463 -14.86 1.49 35.70
CA THR A 463 -15.57 0.25 36.02
C THR A 463 -17.07 0.42 35.91
N LEU A 464 -17.69 -0.35 35.01
CA LEU A 464 -19.14 -0.45 34.86
C LEU A 464 -19.67 -1.56 35.76
N THR A 465 -20.54 -1.24 36.72
CA THR A 465 -21.17 -2.24 37.58
C THR A 465 -22.69 -2.17 37.47
N TYR A 466 -23.34 -3.32 37.29
CA TYR A 466 -24.80 -3.38 37.19
C TYR A 466 -25.37 -4.59 37.92
N SER A 467 -26.63 -4.47 38.35
CA SER A 467 -27.43 -5.57 38.90
C SER A 467 -28.83 -5.51 38.29
N GLY A 468 -29.05 -6.32 37.26
CA GLY A 468 -30.30 -6.49 36.55
C GLY A 468 -31.30 -7.37 37.32
N GLN A 469 -32.56 -7.35 36.88
CA GLN A 469 -33.65 -8.06 37.52
C GLN A 469 -34.14 -9.27 36.71
N GLN A 470 -33.88 -9.30 35.38
CA GLN A 470 -34.39 -10.32 34.45
C GLN A 470 -33.48 -10.48 33.20
N PHE A 471 -33.50 -11.66 32.56
CA PHE A 471 -32.92 -11.86 31.22
C PHE A 471 -33.64 -11.02 30.16
N ASN A 472 -32.97 -10.73 29.04
CA ASN A 472 -33.36 -9.84 27.94
C ASN A 472 -33.38 -8.34 28.27
N GLN A 473 -32.79 -7.92 29.39
CA GLN A 473 -32.45 -6.51 29.59
C GLN A 473 -31.21 -6.14 28.78
N VAL A 474 -31.15 -4.89 28.31
CA VAL A 474 -30.00 -4.36 27.56
C VAL A 474 -29.28 -3.37 28.45
N VAL A 475 -27.96 -3.52 28.58
CA VAL A 475 -27.09 -2.52 29.18
C VAL A 475 -26.62 -1.58 28.07
N GLN A 476 -26.75 -0.28 28.29
CA GLN A 476 -26.22 0.76 27.38
C GLN A 476 -25.15 1.55 28.12
N TYR A 477 -24.06 1.90 27.45
CA TYR A 477 -22.98 2.68 28.04
C TYR A 477 -22.27 3.56 27.01
N PHE A 478 -21.64 4.64 27.47
CA PHE A 478 -20.79 5.52 26.67
C PHE A 478 -19.79 6.24 27.57
N VAL A 479 -18.74 6.82 26.99
CA VAL A 479 -17.80 7.69 27.70
C VAL A 479 -18.08 9.14 27.34
N ARG A 480 -18.08 10.02 28.34
CA ARG A 480 -18.07 11.48 28.18
C ARG A 480 -16.69 12.01 28.51
N ALA A 481 -16.09 12.76 27.59
CA ALA A 481 -14.84 13.44 27.81
C ALA A 481 -15.06 14.93 28.08
N TYR A 482 -14.18 15.52 28.89
CA TYR A 482 -14.10 16.94 29.16
C TYR A 482 -12.69 17.42 28.79
N ASP A 483 -12.59 18.53 28.07
CA ASP A 483 -11.31 19.15 27.77
C ASP A 483 -10.66 19.77 29.03
N SER A 484 -9.43 20.21 28.86
CA SER A 484 -8.65 20.90 29.90
C SER A 484 -8.77 22.42 29.83
N SER A 485 -9.57 22.93 28.88
CA SER A 485 -9.74 24.37 28.65
C SER A 485 -10.42 25.07 29.82
N SER A 486 -10.32 26.40 29.84
CA SER A 486 -10.97 27.26 30.82
C SER A 486 -12.50 27.21 30.78
N GLN A 487 -13.11 26.79 29.66
CA GLN A 487 -14.57 26.66 29.53
C GLN A 487 -15.10 25.25 29.83
N GLN A 488 -14.23 24.24 29.90
CA GLN A 488 -14.61 22.85 30.18
C GLN A 488 -15.69 22.35 29.24
N ASN A 489 -15.41 22.38 27.94
CA ASN A 489 -16.33 21.81 26.97
C ASN A 489 -16.35 20.26 27.12
N SER A 490 -17.33 19.60 26.50
CA SER A 490 -17.45 18.14 26.62
C SER A 490 -18.09 17.50 25.40
N ALA A 491 -17.80 16.23 25.19
CA ALA A 491 -18.43 15.40 24.16
C ALA A 491 -18.71 13.98 24.66
N ASP A 492 -19.77 13.41 24.10
CA ASP A 492 -20.15 12.02 24.31
C ASP A 492 -19.59 11.15 23.18
N GLY A 493 -19.02 10.01 23.54
CA GLY A 493 -18.71 8.93 22.61
C GLY A 493 -19.97 8.21 22.14
N LEU A 494 -19.78 7.24 21.24
CA LEU A 494 -20.86 6.40 20.76
C LEU A 494 -21.46 5.57 21.90
N VAL A 495 -22.80 5.52 21.95
CA VAL A 495 -23.50 4.63 22.88
C VAL A 495 -23.38 3.19 22.40
N GLN A 496 -22.67 2.40 23.20
CA GLN A 496 -22.56 0.96 23.04
C GLN A 496 -23.66 0.26 23.82
N MET A 497 -23.97 -0.99 23.43
CA MET A 497 -24.99 -1.77 24.10
C MET A 497 -24.73 -3.27 24.01
N PHE A 498 -25.10 -3.99 25.06
CA PHE A 498 -25.08 -5.45 25.09
C PHE A 498 -26.32 -6.03 25.77
N PRO A 499 -26.86 -7.16 25.28
CA PRO A 499 -27.95 -7.86 25.93
C PRO A 499 -27.45 -8.74 27.10
N ILE A 500 -28.26 -8.83 28.15
CA ILE A 500 -28.17 -9.89 29.16
C ILE A 500 -29.00 -11.06 28.64
N ALA A 501 -28.35 -12.14 28.21
CA ALA A 501 -28.99 -13.28 27.55
C ALA A 501 -28.81 -14.58 28.36
N ALA A 502 -29.54 -15.64 28.00
CA ALA A 502 -29.33 -16.96 28.60
C ALA A 502 -28.10 -17.68 28.00
N SER A 503 -27.61 -17.20 26.86
CA SER A 503 -26.42 -17.67 26.16
C SER A 503 -25.67 -16.44 25.65
N ALA A 504 -24.36 -16.42 25.78
CA ALA A 504 -23.50 -15.35 25.32
C ALA A 504 -22.32 -15.93 24.54
N GLN A 505 -22.08 -15.39 23.34
CA GLN A 505 -20.80 -15.57 22.67
C GLN A 505 -19.75 -14.74 23.42
N LEU A 506 -18.77 -15.41 24.01
CA LEU A 506 -17.71 -14.77 24.78
C LEU A 506 -16.62 -14.22 23.86
N ASP A 507 -16.20 -15.04 22.90
CA ASP A 507 -15.20 -14.64 21.92
C ASP A 507 -15.31 -15.50 20.65
N ASP A 508 -15.23 -14.88 19.48
CA ASP A 508 -15.03 -15.53 18.18
C ASP A 508 -13.61 -15.27 17.63
N PHE A 509 -12.78 -14.57 18.41
CA PHE A 509 -11.37 -14.25 18.14
C PHE A 509 -11.11 -13.40 16.89
N GLU A 510 -12.14 -12.81 16.27
CA GLU A 510 -11.99 -11.92 15.11
C GLU A 510 -11.74 -10.44 15.50
N GLY A 511 -11.89 -10.12 16.78
CA GLY A 511 -11.70 -8.79 17.35
C GLY A 511 -10.50 -8.67 18.28
N PRO A 512 -10.31 -7.50 18.94
CA PRO A 512 -9.32 -7.35 20.00
C PRO A 512 -9.55 -8.37 21.12
N LEU A 513 -8.47 -8.92 21.70
CA LEU A 513 -8.43 -10.05 22.65
C LEU A 513 -9.08 -9.85 24.03
N GLY A 514 -10.00 -8.89 24.17
CA GLY A 514 -10.83 -8.72 25.38
C GLY A 514 -10.08 -8.91 26.72
N PRO A 515 -10.60 -9.73 27.65
CA PRO A 515 -9.99 -10.01 28.95
C PRO A 515 -9.00 -11.19 28.95
N TRP A 516 -8.48 -11.61 27.79
CA TRP A 516 -7.53 -12.72 27.73
C TRP A 516 -6.16 -12.35 28.28
N ILE A 517 -5.63 -13.21 29.14
CA ILE A 517 -4.24 -13.19 29.59
C ILE A 517 -3.55 -14.45 29.06
N PHE A 518 -2.48 -14.24 28.31
CA PHE A 518 -1.66 -15.31 27.76
C PHE A 518 -0.36 -15.47 28.53
N THR A 519 0.13 -16.71 28.57
CA THR A 519 1.46 -17.06 29.04
C THR A 519 2.15 -17.92 28.00
N GLY A 520 3.49 -17.84 27.94
CA GLY A 520 4.24 -18.50 26.86
C GLY A 520 3.93 -17.88 25.51
N GLU A 521 3.66 -18.72 24.51
CA GLU A 521 3.43 -18.30 23.12
C GLU A 521 1.95 -18.25 22.73
N TRP A 522 1.01 -18.47 23.65
CA TRP A 522 -0.43 -18.38 23.33
C TRP A 522 -0.78 -17.04 22.68
N GLY A 523 -1.57 -17.08 21.60
CA GLY A 523 -2.01 -15.87 20.91
C GLY A 523 -2.96 -16.15 19.75
N ILE A 524 -3.34 -15.09 19.05
CA ILE A 524 -4.15 -15.18 17.82
C ILE A 524 -3.32 -15.83 16.70
N THR A 525 -3.96 -16.70 15.93
CA THR A 525 -3.41 -17.33 14.73
C THR A 525 -4.38 -17.19 13.55
N THR A 526 -3.84 -17.11 12.34
CA THR A 526 -4.60 -17.18 11.08
C THR A 526 -4.37 -18.50 10.34
N GLN A 527 -3.63 -19.45 10.94
CA GLN A 527 -3.30 -20.72 10.28
C GLN A 527 -4.52 -21.64 10.17
N SER A 528 -5.42 -21.56 11.15
CA SER A 528 -6.62 -22.37 11.23
C SER A 528 -7.65 -21.70 12.10
N SER A 529 -8.86 -21.54 11.57
CA SER A 529 -10.05 -21.17 12.35
C SER A 529 -11.23 -22.05 11.95
N PHE A 530 -12.23 -22.16 12.81
CA PHE A 530 -13.49 -22.81 12.51
C PHE A 530 -14.47 -21.82 11.87
N SER A 531 -14.55 -20.60 12.43
CA SER A 531 -15.30 -19.48 11.87
C SER A 531 -14.34 -18.32 11.55
N GLY A 532 -14.79 -17.35 10.74
CA GLY A 532 -13.96 -16.20 10.35
C GLY A 532 -12.57 -16.51 9.77
N THR A 533 -11.55 -15.80 10.24
CA THR A 533 -10.14 -15.83 9.81
C THR A 533 -9.14 -16.06 10.95
N HIS A 534 -9.57 -15.97 12.21
CA HIS A 534 -8.72 -16.02 13.39
C HIS A 534 -9.21 -17.09 14.36
N SER A 535 -8.29 -17.65 15.12
CA SER A 535 -8.58 -18.42 16.35
C SER A 535 -7.44 -18.14 17.35
N ILE A 536 -7.51 -18.68 18.55
CA ILE A 536 -6.31 -18.74 19.42
C ILE A 536 -5.63 -20.10 19.31
N GLU A 537 -4.32 -20.08 19.50
CA GLU A 537 -3.43 -21.24 19.47
C GLU A 537 -2.35 -21.05 20.53
N ASP A 538 -1.84 -22.15 21.09
CA ASP A 538 -0.79 -22.14 22.11
C ASP A 538 0.62 -21.85 21.57
N SER A 539 0.81 -21.98 20.25
CA SER A 539 2.05 -21.72 19.52
C SER A 539 1.81 -21.15 18.10
N PRO A 540 1.22 -19.95 17.96
CA PRO A 540 0.92 -19.33 16.67
C PRO A 540 2.15 -19.20 15.78
N GLY A 541 2.08 -19.80 14.58
CA GLY A 541 3.16 -19.69 13.58
C GLY A 541 4.20 -20.81 13.66
N THR A 542 4.20 -21.60 14.73
CA THR A 542 5.30 -22.52 15.06
C THR A 542 4.77 -23.88 15.57
N GLN A 543 5.66 -24.72 16.09
CA GLN A 543 5.30 -25.90 16.87
C GLN A 543 5.51 -25.59 18.34
N TYR A 544 4.68 -26.14 19.22
CA TYR A 544 4.81 -25.88 20.66
C TYR A 544 6.18 -26.32 21.20
N PRO A 545 6.78 -25.56 22.13
CA PRO A 545 8.06 -25.92 22.72
C PRO A 545 7.93 -27.16 23.64
N PRO A 546 8.97 -28.02 23.72
CA PRO A 546 9.02 -29.10 24.71
C PRO A 546 9.24 -28.54 26.12
N ASN A 547 8.85 -29.30 27.14
CA ASN A 547 8.92 -28.95 28.56
C ASN A 547 8.17 -27.65 28.92
N SER A 548 7.05 -27.39 28.24
CA SER A 548 6.27 -26.17 28.42
C SER A 548 5.04 -26.40 29.29
N ASP A 549 4.65 -25.35 30.00
CA ASP A 549 3.46 -25.28 30.84
C ASP A 549 2.87 -23.88 30.70
N THR A 550 2.01 -23.71 29.70
CA THR A 550 1.50 -22.41 29.25
C THR A 550 -0.02 -22.42 29.23
N TRP A 551 -0.63 -21.24 29.29
CA TRP A 551 -2.08 -21.11 29.35
C TRP A 551 -2.59 -19.78 28.80
N ALA A 552 -3.82 -19.83 28.28
CA ALA A 552 -4.69 -18.71 27.98
C ALA A 552 -5.83 -18.65 29.01
N GLY A 553 -5.93 -17.56 29.76
CA GLY A 553 -6.88 -17.41 30.86
C GLY A 553 -7.79 -16.22 30.68
N TRP A 554 -9.03 -16.34 31.14
CA TRP A 554 -10.00 -15.26 31.15
C TRP A 554 -9.90 -14.48 32.46
N ASP A 555 -9.53 -13.19 32.40
CA ASP A 555 -9.24 -12.37 33.60
C ASP A 555 -10.48 -11.75 34.26
N GLN A 556 -11.64 -12.37 34.09
CA GLN A 556 -12.86 -12.01 34.81
C GLN A 556 -13.40 -13.22 35.57
N SER A 557 -13.82 -13.02 36.80
CA SER A 557 -14.54 -14.05 37.55
C SER A 557 -16.01 -14.09 37.15
N TRP A 558 -16.58 -15.28 37.18
CA TRP A 558 -17.98 -15.55 36.88
C TRP A 558 -18.72 -15.92 38.15
N ASN A 559 -19.90 -15.34 38.34
CA ASN A 559 -20.83 -15.80 39.35
C ASN A 559 -22.00 -16.49 38.67
N LEU A 560 -22.10 -17.81 38.81
CA LEU A 560 -23.13 -18.64 38.20
C LEU A 560 -24.29 -18.96 39.17
N SER A 561 -24.38 -18.25 40.29
CA SER A 561 -25.32 -18.57 41.37
C SER A 561 -26.78 -18.47 40.96
N ASP A 562 -27.07 -17.63 39.97
CA ASP A 562 -28.43 -17.43 39.45
C ASP A 562 -28.89 -18.57 38.54
N PHE A 563 -27.97 -19.42 38.08
CA PHE A 563 -28.27 -20.56 37.23
C PHE A 563 -28.41 -21.84 38.04
N THR A 564 -29.16 -22.80 37.49
CA THR A 564 -29.22 -24.17 38.03
C THR A 564 -28.38 -25.14 37.21
N ARG A 565 -28.12 -24.79 35.96
CA ARG A 565 -27.24 -25.50 35.03
C ARG A 565 -26.52 -24.48 34.18
N ALA A 566 -25.27 -24.76 33.84
CA ALA A 566 -24.52 -23.94 32.90
C ALA A 566 -23.52 -24.82 32.16
N TRP A 567 -23.11 -24.41 30.97
CA TRP A 567 -22.02 -25.06 30.26
C TRP A 567 -21.24 -24.06 29.43
N LEU A 568 -19.95 -24.35 29.29
CA LEU A 568 -19.05 -23.70 28.36
C LEU A 568 -19.06 -24.48 27.05
N SER A 569 -19.18 -23.80 25.92
CA SER A 569 -19.04 -24.41 24.60
C SER A 569 -17.95 -23.74 23.80
N PHE A 570 -17.14 -24.52 23.10
CA PHE A 570 -16.09 -24.00 22.22
C PHE A 570 -15.77 -25.00 21.11
N ARG A 571 -15.22 -24.49 20.02
CA ARG A 571 -14.62 -25.28 18.95
C ARG A 571 -13.16 -25.52 19.27
N GLU A 572 -12.71 -26.75 19.06
CA GLU A 572 -11.29 -27.08 19.22
C GLU A 572 -10.78 -28.01 18.14
N ARG A 573 -9.52 -27.84 17.78
CA ARG A 573 -8.71 -28.71 16.91
C ARG A 573 -7.35 -28.88 17.58
N HIS A 574 -6.80 -30.09 17.61
CA HIS A 574 -5.55 -30.33 18.33
C HIS A 574 -4.62 -31.30 17.61
N LEU A 575 -3.34 -30.99 17.69
CA LEU A 575 -2.22 -31.75 17.17
C LEU A 575 -1.20 -31.85 18.30
N LEU A 576 -1.39 -32.80 19.21
CA LEU A 576 -0.57 -33.04 20.40
C LEU A 576 0.00 -34.47 20.38
N GLU A 577 1.09 -34.73 21.11
CA GLU A 577 1.61 -36.09 21.22
C GLU A 577 0.68 -36.99 22.06
N GLU A 578 0.31 -38.15 21.51
CA GLU A 578 -0.67 -39.05 22.11
C GLU A 578 -0.19 -39.65 23.45
N ASN A 579 -0.90 -39.32 24.52
CA ASN A 579 -0.62 -39.69 25.91
C ASN A 579 0.65 -39.09 26.53
N SER A 580 1.32 -38.15 25.85
CA SER A 580 2.52 -37.46 26.35
C SER A 580 2.22 -35.99 26.61
N ASP A 581 1.59 -35.31 25.65
CA ASP A 581 1.26 -33.88 25.71
C ASP A 581 -0.25 -33.67 25.88
N TRP A 582 -0.62 -32.64 26.64
CA TRP A 582 -1.99 -32.47 27.12
C TRP A 582 -2.49 -31.04 26.95
N GLY A 583 -3.67 -30.91 26.35
CA GLY A 583 -4.50 -29.71 26.41
C GLY A 583 -5.56 -29.89 27.49
N ARG A 584 -5.76 -28.90 28.36
CA ARG A 584 -6.71 -28.94 29.48
C ARG A 584 -7.53 -27.66 29.58
N LEU A 585 -8.84 -27.81 29.72
CA LEU A 585 -9.69 -26.75 30.27
C LEU A 585 -9.72 -26.92 31.80
N GLU A 586 -9.23 -25.91 32.49
CA GLU A 586 -9.20 -25.88 33.95
C GLU A 586 -10.08 -24.74 34.48
N VAL A 587 -10.66 -24.95 35.66
CA VAL A 587 -11.39 -23.92 36.41
C VAL A 587 -10.83 -23.74 37.81
N SER A 588 -11.01 -22.55 38.38
CA SER A 588 -10.70 -22.26 39.79
C SER A 588 -11.92 -21.62 40.42
N ALA A 589 -12.48 -22.27 41.43
CA ALA A 589 -13.62 -21.79 42.19
C ALA A 589 -13.15 -21.09 43.48
N ASP A 590 -13.65 -19.89 43.72
CA ASP A 590 -13.42 -19.05 44.91
C ASP A 590 -11.93 -18.86 45.25
N ASN A 591 -11.11 -18.65 44.21
CA ASN A 591 -9.65 -18.58 44.28
C ASN A 591 -8.98 -19.84 44.86
N GLY A 592 -9.65 -21.00 44.75
CA GLY A 592 -9.13 -22.32 45.09
C GLY A 592 -8.13 -22.87 44.07
N PRO A 593 -7.66 -24.13 44.25
CA PRO A 593 -6.77 -24.75 43.28
C PRO A 593 -7.45 -24.91 41.91
N TRP A 594 -6.65 -24.92 40.85
CA TRP A 594 -7.14 -25.22 39.49
C TRP A 594 -7.51 -26.70 39.36
N GLU A 595 -8.70 -26.96 38.84
CA GLU A 595 -9.28 -28.29 38.61
C GLU A 595 -9.53 -28.50 37.12
N THR A 596 -9.17 -29.67 36.58
CA THR A 596 -9.38 -30.01 35.17
C THR A 596 -10.81 -30.51 34.95
N LEU A 597 -11.55 -29.84 34.06
CA LEU A 597 -12.89 -30.26 33.63
C LEU A 597 -12.87 -31.04 32.31
N PHE A 598 -11.90 -30.76 31.45
CA PHE A 598 -11.74 -31.39 30.16
C PHE A 598 -10.26 -31.52 29.82
N GLU A 599 -9.88 -32.66 29.26
CA GLU A 599 -8.51 -32.94 28.83
C GLU A 599 -8.49 -33.67 27.48
N ILE A 600 -7.48 -33.38 26.69
CA ILE A 600 -7.23 -33.98 25.37
C ILE A 600 -5.75 -34.29 25.20
N THR A 601 -5.47 -35.23 24.31
CA THR A 601 -4.14 -35.64 23.88
C THR A 601 -4.24 -36.33 22.52
N GLY A 602 -3.15 -36.45 21.78
CA GLY A 602 -3.13 -37.03 20.43
C GLY A 602 -3.34 -36.00 19.32
N ALA A 603 -3.37 -36.49 18.08
CA ALA A 603 -3.42 -35.63 16.89
C ALA A 603 -4.71 -35.86 16.10
N GLU A 604 -5.69 -34.99 16.31
CA GLU A 604 -6.97 -35.01 15.58
C GLU A 604 -7.13 -33.73 14.74
N ASP A 605 -6.86 -33.87 13.45
CA ASP A 605 -6.80 -32.76 12.50
C ASP A 605 -8.18 -32.32 11.96
N GLN A 606 -9.16 -32.18 12.84
CA GLN A 606 -10.51 -31.70 12.53
C GLN A 606 -11.08 -30.91 13.70
N TRP A 607 -12.02 -30.01 13.43
CA TRP A 607 -12.68 -29.21 14.45
C TRP A 607 -13.82 -29.96 15.13
N PHE A 608 -13.80 -29.97 16.46
CA PHE A 608 -14.84 -30.53 17.31
C PHE A 608 -15.56 -29.44 18.10
N LEU A 609 -16.86 -29.63 18.32
CA LEU A 609 -17.57 -28.86 19.35
C LEU A 609 -17.40 -29.58 20.69
N ARG A 610 -17.00 -28.84 21.72
CA ARG A 610 -17.01 -29.28 23.12
C ARG A 610 -18.08 -28.52 23.88
N GLU A 611 -18.78 -29.22 24.75
CA GLU A 611 -19.77 -28.67 25.68
C GLU A 611 -19.44 -29.21 27.08
N ILE A 612 -18.89 -28.34 27.94
CA ILE A 612 -18.37 -28.71 29.25
C ILE A 612 -19.31 -28.17 30.32
N ALA A 613 -19.91 -29.08 31.08
CA ALA A 613 -20.85 -28.72 32.13
C ALA A 613 -20.15 -27.97 33.27
N LEU A 614 -20.81 -26.93 33.75
CA LEU A 614 -20.44 -26.10 34.90
C LEU A 614 -21.50 -26.18 36.01
N ASP A 615 -22.38 -27.19 35.95
CA ASP A 615 -23.52 -27.39 36.86
C ASP A 615 -23.09 -27.42 38.35
N ASP A 616 -21.89 -27.93 38.64
CA ASP A 616 -21.33 -28.01 40.01
C ASP A 616 -20.96 -26.65 40.62
N TYR A 617 -20.84 -25.61 39.79
CA TYR A 617 -20.51 -24.23 40.19
C TYR A 617 -21.73 -23.30 40.21
N CYS A 618 -22.91 -23.84 39.88
CA CYS A 618 -24.17 -23.10 39.82
C CYS A 618 -24.88 -23.06 41.20
N ALA A 619 -26.04 -22.41 41.26
CA ALA A 619 -26.98 -22.43 42.39
C ALA A 619 -26.39 -22.02 43.75
N GLY A 620 -25.45 -21.05 43.74
CA GLY A 620 -24.81 -20.54 44.96
C GLY A 620 -23.63 -21.38 45.45
N SER A 621 -23.17 -22.36 44.65
CA SER A 621 -22.06 -23.24 45.03
C SER A 621 -20.68 -22.59 44.85
N CYS A 622 -20.60 -21.51 44.06
CA CYS A 622 -19.38 -20.75 43.79
C CYS A 622 -19.72 -19.27 43.56
N ASP A 623 -18.99 -18.37 44.23
CA ASP A 623 -19.13 -16.92 44.10
C ASP A 623 -18.22 -16.35 43.01
N GLU A 624 -17.02 -16.93 42.83
CA GLU A 624 -16.03 -16.54 41.82
C GLU A 624 -15.46 -17.76 41.07
N LEU A 625 -15.93 -18.01 39.86
CA LEU A 625 -15.40 -19.03 38.96
C LEU A 625 -14.49 -18.40 37.92
N ARG A 626 -13.26 -18.91 37.76
CA ARG A 626 -12.33 -18.56 36.68
C ARG A 626 -12.07 -19.77 35.80
N PHE A 627 -11.75 -19.58 34.53
CA PHE A 627 -11.35 -20.66 33.63
C PHE A 627 -10.08 -20.31 32.83
N ARG A 628 -9.37 -21.35 32.37
CA ARG A 628 -8.24 -21.22 31.46
C ARG A 628 -8.08 -22.46 30.59
N PHE A 629 -7.54 -22.26 29.39
CA PHE A 629 -7.00 -23.32 28.55
C PHE A 629 -5.50 -23.44 28.82
N ARG A 630 -5.01 -24.65 29.04
CA ARG A 630 -3.62 -24.92 29.44
C ARG A 630 -3.02 -26.03 28.60
N THR A 631 -1.82 -25.82 28.08
CA THR A 631 -1.03 -26.86 27.42
C THR A 631 0.14 -27.26 28.30
N ILE A 632 0.37 -28.56 28.44
CA ILE A 632 1.50 -29.15 29.17
C ILE A 632 2.22 -30.12 28.24
N THR A 633 3.52 -29.91 28.02
CA THR A 633 4.33 -30.68 27.07
C THR A 633 5.52 -31.35 27.74
N ASP A 634 5.92 -32.53 27.25
CA ASP A 634 7.02 -33.32 27.79
C ASP A 634 8.39 -32.97 27.15
N GLU A 635 9.42 -33.80 27.38
CA GLU A 635 10.76 -33.51 26.89
C GLU A 635 10.99 -33.70 25.39
N THR A 636 10.12 -34.43 24.68
CA THR A 636 10.33 -34.82 23.29
C THR A 636 9.02 -34.87 22.52
N GLY A 637 8.99 -34.27 21.33
CA GLY A 637 7.78 -34.24 20.51
C GLY A 637 7.21 -32.84 20.49
N SER A 638 6.99 -32.33 19.28
CA SER A 638 6.42 -31.00 19.06
C SER A 638 5.58 -31.06 17.79
N LEU A 639 4.36 -30.59 17.90
CA LEU A 639 3.37 -30.55 16.83
C LEU A 639 2.75 -29.15 16.80
N PHE A 640 1.67 -28.94 16.05
CA PHE A 640 1.03 -27.64 15.86
C PHE A 640 -0.03 -27.31 16.93
N GLY A 641 0.04 -27.96 18.09
CA GLY A 641 -0.60 -27.46 19.30
C GLY A 641 -2.11 -27.56 19.34
N TRP A 642 -2.74 -26.64 20.08
CA TRP A 642 -4.16 -26.66 20.39
C TRP A 642 -4.85 -25.35 19.99
N TYR A 643 -5.78 -25.46 19.06
CA TYR A 643 -6.58 -24.36 18.55
C TYR A 643 -7.93 -24.30 19.27
N ILE A 644 -8.35 -23.10 19.67
CA ILE A 644 -9.67 -22.83 20.26
C ILE A 644 -10.36 -21.73 19.45
N ASP A 645 -11.64 -21.93 19.17
CA ASP A 645 -12.49 -20.99 18.43
C ASP A 645 -13.95 -21.00 18.94
N ASP A 646 -14.77 -20.02 18.54
CA ASP A 646 -16.19 -19.88 18.87
C ASP A 646 -16.54 -20.19 20.36
N LEU A 647 -15.90 -19.48 21.30
CA LEU A 647 -16.15 -19.67 22.73
C LEU A 647 -17.45 -19.00 23.18
N ALA A 648 -18.34 -19.76 23.82
CA ALA A 648 -19.61 -19.29 24.35
C ALA A 648 -19.93 -19.92 25.70
N VAL A 649 -20.79 -19.26 26.48
CA VAL A 649 -21.33 -19.77 27.74
C VAL A 649 -22.85 -19.71 27.73
N THR A 650 -23.49 -20.75 28.25
CA THR A 650 -24.95 -20.82 28.36
C THR A 650 -25.36 -21.21 29.76
N GLY A 651 -26.36 -20.52 30.30
CA GLY A 651 -26.93 -20.78 31.62
C GLY A 651 -28.45 -21.01 31.56
N GLU A 652 -28.93 -21.97 32.33
CA GLU A 652 -30.35 -22.33 32.44
C GLU A 652 -30.83 -22.32 33.89
N ILE A 653 -32.04 -21.79 34.10
CA ILE A 653 -32.77 -21.87 35.37
C ILE A 653 -33.87 -22.94 35.24
N ILE A 654 -33.69 -24.06 35.93
CA ILE A 654 -34.60 -25.20 36.02
C ILE A 654 -35.16 -25.21 37.44
N VAL A 655 -36.42 -24.81 37.59
CA VAL A 655 -37.09 -24.86 38.89
C VAL A 655 -37.54 -26.31 39.16
N PRO A 656 -37.07 -27.00 40.22
CA PRO A 656 -37.52 -28.35 40.53
C PRO A 656 -38.96 -28.30 41.03
N VAL A 657 -39.86 -29.03 40.38
CA VAL A 657 -41.28 -29.10 40.76
C VAL A 657 -41.48 -30.33 41.64
N GLU A 658 -41.87 -30.13 42.92
CA GLU A 658 -42.40 -31.20 43.77
C GLU A 658 -43.66 -31.80 43.14
N ASP A 659 -43.76 -33.13 43.17
CA ASP A 659 -44.86 -33.96 42.69
C ASP A 659 -46.25 -33.41 43.08
N ASP A 660 -46.92 -32.70 42.16
CA ASP A 660 -48.27 -33.06 41.70
C ASP A 660 -48.68 -32.15 40.53
N LYS A 661 -48.88 -32.78 39.36
CA LYS A 661 -49.35 -32.25 38.06
C LYS A 661 -48.30 -31.57 37.18
N ILE A 662 -47.59 -32.38 36.41
CA ILE A 662 -46.96 -31.96 35.16
C ILE A 662 -48.07 -31.66 34.15
N ALA A 663 -48.33 -30.37 33.91
CA ALA A 663 -48.74 -29.94 32.58
C ALA A 663 -47.45 -29.68 31.82
N HIS A 664 -47.09 -30.58 30.90
CA HIS A 664 -46.16 -30.22 29.84
C HIS A 664 -46.74 -28.97 29.17
N ASN A 665 -45.96 -27.89 29.05
CA ASN A 665 -46.30 -26.73 28.23
C ASN A 665 -46.30 -27.13 26.75
N LEU A 666 -47.20 -28.02 26.38
CA LEU A 666 -47.71 -28.11 25.04
C LEU A 666 -48.40 -26.77 24.77
N PRO A 667 -48.17 -26.15 23.62
CA PRO A 667 -48.90 -24.94 23.26
C PRO A 667 -50.41 -25.25 23.27
N ASP A 668 -51.23 -24.36 23.81
CA ASP A 668 -52.69 -24.58 23.89
C ASP A 668 -53.37 -24.47 22.52
N GLU A 669 -52.69 -23.85 21.55
CA GLU A 669 -53.19 -23.59 20.20
C GLU A 669 -52.10 -23.78 19.15
N TYR A 670 -52.55 -24.04 17.92
CA TYR A 670 -51.66 -24.00 16.77
C TYR A 670 -51.18 -22.57 16.52
N ALA A 671 -49.87 -22.37 16.31
CA ALA A 671 -49.34 -21.04 16.03
C ALA A 671 -48.15 -21.09 15.06
N LEU A 672 -48.09 -20.13 14.14
CA LEU A 672 -46.86 -19.78 13.42
C LEU A 672 -46.21 -18.61 14.16
N GLY A 673 -45.10 -18.88 14.83
CA GLY A 673 -44.33 -17.90 15.60
C GLY A 673 -43.63 -16.88 14.71
N PRO A 674 -43.04 -15.81 15.30
CA PRO A 674 -42.32 -14.80 14.54
C PRO A 674 -41.13 -15.43 13.82
N ILE A 675 -40.97 -15.09 12.55
CA ILE A 675 -39.83 -15.48 11.73
C ILE A 675 -38.69 -14.50 12.02
N TYR A 676 -37.57 -14.98 12.57
CA TYR A 676 -36.45 -14.14 12.98
C TYR A 676 -35.10 -14.78 12.62
N PRO A 677 -34.13 -14.00 12.11
CA PRO A 677 -34.25 -12.58 11.70
C PRO A 677 -35.21 -12.37 10.52
N ASN A 678 -35.85 -11.20 10.42
CA ASN A 678 -36.69 -10.81 9.29
C ASN A 678 -36.84 -9.26 9.22
N PRO A 679 -36.16 -8.55 8.31
CA PRO A 679 -35.42 -9.07 7.16
C PRO A 679 -34.22 -9.95 7.52
N PHE A 680 -33.81 -10.85 6.62
CA PHE A 680 -32.74 -11.83 6.87
C PHE A 680 -31.70 -11.89 5.76
N ASN A 681 -30.45 -12.23 6.10
CA ASN A 681 -29.34 -12.54 5.19
C ASN A 681 -28.32 -13.48 5.87
N PRO A 682 -27.98 -14.67 5.33
CA PRO A 682 -28.65 -15.43 4.29
C PRO A 682 -29.68 -16.44 4.83
N GLN A 683 -29.88 -16.55 6.16
CA GLN A 683 -30.81 -17.52 6.77
C GLN A 683 -31.73 -16.94 7.85
N THR A 684 -32.92 -17.54 8.02
CA THR A 684 -33.90 -17.20 9.07
C THR A 684 -34.54 -18.45 9.67
N ASN A 685 -35.01 -18.37 10.91
CA ASN A 685 -35.67 -19.46 11.61
C ASN A 685 -37.19 -19.24 11.71
N ILE A 686 -37.94 -20.30 11.48
CA ILE A 686 -39.41 -20.33 11.48
C ILE A 686 -39.84 -21.27 12.60
N ARG A 687 -40.39 -20.71 13.68
CA ARG A 687 -40.93 -21.46 14.81
C ARG A 687 -42.43 -21.67 14.67
N PHE A 688 -42.93 -22.83 15.06
CA PHE A 688 -44.37 -23.10 15.12
C PHE A 688 -44.74 -24.01 16.29
N ALA A 689 -45.98 -23.90 16.74
CA ALA A 689 -46.53 -24.58 17.90
C ALA A 689 -47.64 -25.55 17.48
N LEU A 690 -47.62 -26.77 18.02
CA LEU A 690 -48.62 -27.82 17.79
C LEU A 690 -49.20 -28.30 19.14
N PRO A 691 -50.50 -28.06 19.44
CA PRO A 691 -51.14 -28.53 20.67
C PRO A 691 -51.27 -30.06 20.73
N GLU A 692 -51.33 -30.70 19.56
CA GLU A 692 -51.40 -32.14 19.39
C GLU A 692 -50.55 -32.59 18.19
N ALA A 693 -50.20 -33.88 18.14
CA ALA A 693 -49.44 -34.44 17.03
C ALA A 693 -50.21 -34.29 15.71
N SER A 694 -49.56 -33.75 14.67
CA SER A 694 -50.22 -33.29 13.44
C SER A 694 -49.34 -33.49 12.21
N ASP A 695 -49.96 -33.69 11.05
CA ASP A 695 -49.26 -33.64 9.76
C ASP A 695 -49.01 -32.18 9.39
N VAL A 696 -47.73 -31.79 9.26
CA VAL A 696 -47.30 -30.40 9.07
C VAL A 696 -46.66 -30.20 7.72
N SER A 697 -47.08 -29.14 7.01
CA SER A 697 -46.37 -28.60 5.85
C SER A 697 -45.97 -27.15 6.07
N VAL A 698 -44.67 -26.85 5.90
CA VAL A 698 -44.12 -25.49 5.88
C VAL A 698 -43.56 -25.22 4.50
N THR A 699 -44.21 -24.35 3.74
CA THR A 699 -43.86 -24.07 2.35
C THR A 699 -43.65 -22.57 2.12
N ILE A 700 -42.57 -22.22 1.43
CA ILE A 700 -42.23 -20.84 1.05
C ILE A 700 -42.69 -20.57 -0.39
N TYR A 701 -43.36 -19.44 -0.58
CA TYR A 701 -43.84 -18.95 -1.86
C TYR A 701 -43.20 -17.62 -2.22
N ASN A 702 -43.00 -17.37 -3.51
CA ASN A 702 -42.71 -16.02 -4.01
C ASN A 702 -44.00 -15.19 -4.18
N THR A 703 -43.86 -13.91 -4.52
CA THR A 703 -45.00 -12.99 -4.73
C THR A 703 -45.93 -13.36 -5.90
N ARG A 704 -45.51 -14.29 -6.77
CA ARG A 704 -46.36 -14.85 -7.85
C ARG A 704 -47.11 -16.11 -7.43
N GLY A 705 -46.98 -16.54 -6.17
CA GLY A 705 -47.59 -17.76 -5.65
C GLY A 705 -46.89 -19.05 -6.06
N GLN A 706 -45.66 -18.97 -6.58
CA GLN A 706 -44.87 -20.16 -6.92
C GLN A 706 -44.12 -20.65 -5.68
N VAL A 707 -44.09 -21.97 -5.47
CA VAL A 707 -43.31 -22.60 -4.39
C VAL A 707 -41.82 -22.45 -4.69
N VAL A 708 -41.08 -21.85 -3.76
CA VAL A 708 -39.62 -21.68 -3.84
C VAL A 708 -38.86 -22.58 -2.86
N GLY A 709 -39.56 -23.20 -1.89
CA GLY A 709 -38.99 -24.22 -1.00
C GLY A 709 -40.04 -24.86 -0.11
N VAL A 710 -39.87 -26.15 0.19
CA VAL A 710 -40.65 -26.89 1.20
C VAL A 710 -39.70 -27.23 2.33
N LEU A 711 -39.95 -26.68 3.53
CA LEU A 711 -39.04 -26.77 4.69
C LEU A 711 -39.42 -27.90 5.64
N ALA A 712 -40.71 -28.25 5.68
CA ALA A 712 -41.24 -29.41 6.38
C ALA A 712 -42.45 -29.96 5.60
N ASN A 713 -42.59 -31.29 5.58
CA ASN A 713 -43.76 -31.99 5.05
C ASN A 713 -43.83 -33.40 5.65
N ASP A 714 -44.03 -33.49 6.96
CA ASP A 714 -43.98 -34.73 7.73
C ASP A 714 -44.91 -34.68 8.96
N HIS A 715 -45.03 -35.80 9.68
CA HIS A 715 -45.79 -35.92 10.91
C HIS A 715 -44.96 -35.45 12.13
N TYR A 716 -45.44 -34.47 12.88
CA TYR A 716 -44.76 -33.90 14.05
C TYR A 716 -45.53 -34.22 15.34
N SER A 717 -44.81 -34.50 16.44
CA SER A 717 -45.41 -34.65 17.77
C SER A 717 -45.92 -33.31 18.32
N ALA A 718 -46.81 -33.35 19.33
CA ALA A 718 -47.24 -32.15 20.04
C ALA A 718 -46.02 -31.42 20.66
N GLY A 719 -45.98 -30.09 20.56
CA GLY A 719 -44.88 -29.26 21.07
C GLY A 719 -44.50 -28.09 20.17
N TRP A 720 -43.40 -27.44 20.51
CA TRP A 720 -42.80 -26.36 19.73
C TRP A 720 -41.73 -26.92 18.78
N HIS A 721 -41.75 -26.45 17.55
CA HIS A 721 -40.86 -26.91 16.48
C HIS A 721 -40.23 -25.72 15.75
N GLN A 722 -39.06 -25.95 15.15
CA GLN A 722 -38.34 -24.94 14.39
C GLN A 722 -37.79 -25.53 13.09
N VAL A 723 -37.92 -24.77 12.00
CA VAL A 723 -37.28 -25.07 10.72
C VAL A 723 -36.51 -23.86 10.21
N THR A 724 -35.41 -24.09 9.50
CA THR A 724 -34.54 -23.03 8.99
C THR A 724 -34.75 -22.83 7.49
N PHE A 725 -34.88 -21.58 7.07
CA PHE A 725 -34.92 -21.18 5.65
C PHE A 725 -33.61 -20.53 5.24
N LYS A 726 -32.94 -21.08 4.20
CA LYS A 726 -31.70 -20.55 3.63
C LYS A 726 -31.98 -19.90 2.28
N GLY A 727 -31.80 -18.58 2.20
CA GLY A 727 -32.12 -17.74 1.03
C GLY A 727 -30.96 -17.50 0.06
N GLY A 728 -29.77 -18.07 0.30
CA GLY A 728 -28.55 -17.73 -0.47
C GLY A 728 -28.67 -17.84 -2.00
N ARG A 729 -29.52 -18.76 -2.50
CA ARG A 729 -29.75 -18.97 -3.95
C ARG A 729 -30.95 -18.20 -4.52
N LEU A 730 -31.64 -17.40 -3.70
CA LEU A 730 -32.82 -16.63 -4.08
C LEU A 730 -32.47 -15.15 -4.26
N ALA A 731 -33.27 -14.40 -5.01
CA ALA A 731 -33.09 -12.95 -5.16
C ALA A 731 -33.62 -12.20 -3.93
N SER A 732 -33.05 -11.04 -3.60
CA SER A 732 -33.59 -10.15 -2.58
C SER A 732 -35.04 -9.81 -2.90
N GLY A 733 -35.90 -9.81 -1.88
CA GLY A 733 -37.32 -9.59 -2.09
C GLY A 733 -38.22 -10.22 -1.03
N ILE A 734 -39.52 -10.10 -1.28
CA ILE A 734 -40.57 -10.58 -0.37
C ILE A 734 -40.96 -12.02 -0.72
N TYR A 735 -41.02 -12.85 0.31
CA TYR A 735 -41.49 -14.23 0.28
C TYR A 735 -42.62 -14.40 1.30
N LEU A 736 -43.43 -15.45 1.13
CA LEU A 736 -44.50 -15.82 2.05
C LEU A 736 -44.24 -17.23 2.57
N CYS A 737 -44.14 -17.39 3.88
CA CYS A 737 -44.17 -18.70 4.53
C CYS A 737 -45.59 -19.08 4.87
N ARG A 738 -46.02 -20.27 4.46
CA ARG A 738 -47.30 -20.87 4.82
C ARG A 738 -47.06 -22.12 5.64
N LEU A 739 -47.65 -22.17 6.83
CA LEU A 739 -47.76 -23.35 7.68
C LEU A 739 -49.17 -23.91 7.55
N THR A 740 -49.29 -25.21 7.32
CA THR A 740 -50.55 -25.96 7.44
C THR A 740 -50.35 -27.12 8.40
N ALA A 741 -51.23 -27.26 9.38
CA ALA A 741 -51.26 -28.37 10.33
C ALA A 741 -52.72 -28.73 10.63
N ASN A 742 -53.17 -29.94 10.23
CA ASN A 742 -54.59 -30.32 10.26
C ASN A 742 -55.51 -29.24 9.62
N ASP A 743 -56.42 -28.65 10.40
CA ASP A 743 -57.33 -27.57 9.96
C ASP A 743 -56.75 -26.15 10.17
N PHE A 744 -55.55 -26.03 10.76
CA PHE A 744 -54.88 -24.74 10.99
C PHE A 744 -54.02 -24.33 9.79
N GLU A 745 -54.16 -23.07 9.39
CA GLU A 745 -53.34 -22.45 8.36
C GLU A 745 -52.90 -21.05 8.79
N ALA A 746 -51.61 -20.77 8.68
CA ALA A 746 -51.05 -19.45 8.95
C ALA A 746 -50.04 -19.05 7.88
N VAL A 747 -50.02 -17.75 7.55
CA VAL A 747 -49.09 -17.18 6.56
C VAL A 747 -48.35 -15.99 7.17
N GLN A 748 -47.03 -15.95 7.02
CA GLN A 748 -46.20 -14.80 7.41
C GLN A 748 -45.30 -14.33 6.26
N LYS A 749 -45.06 -13.02 6.22
CA LYS A 749 -44.17 -12.37 5.24
C LYS A 749 -42.71 -12.52 5.70
N ILE A 750 -41.83 -12.92 4.78
CA ILE A 750 -40.38 -12.94 4.96
C ILE A 750 -39.71 -11.99 3.96
N VAL A 751 -38.72 -11.22 4.38
CA VAL A 751 -37.94 -10.31 3.54
C VAL A 751 -36.48 -10.77 3.49
N LEU A 752 -36.02 -11.21 2.33
CA LEU A 752 -34.60 -11.50 2.08
C LEU A 752 -33.92 -10.22 1.59
N ILE A 753 -32.84 -9.82 2.25
CA ILE A 753 -31.95 -8.74 1.81
C ILE A 753 -30.61 -9.38 1.46
N LYS A 754 -30.01 -8.99 0.34
CA LYS A 754 -28.63 -9.34 -0.03
C LYS A 754 -27.81 -8.08 -0.09
#